data_AF-A0A3M2B8L4-F1
#
_entry.id   AF-A0A3M2B8L4-F1
#
_cell.length_a   1.000
_cell.length_b   1.000
_cell.length_c   1.000
_cell.angle_alpha   90.00
_cell.angle_beta   90.00
_cell.angle_gamma   90.00
#
_symmetry.space_group_name_H-M   'P 1'
#
loop_
_entity.id
_entity.type
_entity.pdbx_description
1 polymer ?
#
loop_
_entity_poly.entity_id
_entity_poly.type
_entity_poly.pdbx_seq_one_letter_code
_entity_poly.pdbx_strand_id
1 'polypeptide(L)'
;MRRQGTQRGASTMGLVIALLVALAGAGVVLYFAWSSAPGAGQSDDDPFGDVPSITDVLRQSESGGNVTLQYADRDDPSRLAAELKARSFKPAETDGLVEPSAYELTGVQARIFLDSGETVLVESERGRFYMPDREAGPESGHLAGHPKISLLPRADEGDEPIIVAAFDDELRFNFNYAHVETPGRLVVTGRQIEFAGTHVTARLNQQRERIDVLEVERGEYLTYTPAPSELDSRAETPHDRRGRAIGPTRSADTTTRNVSRGVSSHDIRRTHAQISRIGHFAAASEQPADPDPHIALYLATFHDGVQLTQGSRRLTADMLETWVRLVDHKLPKRTRSPGSAAAPSLLESIFAGVLAQAVDSASGAVDTPAEPVDRAPDASAPMSEGELREGVIVPDSVDSQPITLRWTGLLRVVPIVDRDPAPLAHDDVYLRFTAMETGLVRFEEPPSSGHAASVEYAATRELLTLTGPGGSVRLASEHAGWMESSRTIVRLASGEVTVVGPGQVYDADHDPAGPDRREKYVRWLDQADFAFELSEDGRMTSRIVQATFSGDARAVDADKRIDADMLVAHFDRDSTGSHGVFRFEAFSATAVDGAGGTLSAERLDVPFSSSPDGSRRPSHVYASGDVYVAKEGKSIETQSLAARIVRDARGGLTVTDVIADREVHYAEGQSIAAEAERLEANGLDQIAILIGSADQPARIDFHDSIIVGPRIEMQEHPQRGRVIGPGTFESTDDAGTTTARWSESLSFDRATGILEALGQAEVTQSLQTGETRFAAGDQLTIELEPSGENLTLDAASVFGTPDAPAVVELRRTDDEATLVEMINIESAELLTMDGGNALVAPRPGRLVVLNRDAGSDAELDGWDRGHALCTWHESLLVDRLHGRAYLRGDAQVIHRALETARTAEIAGDVIIAAFTELEGAQPEITRVDAEGTAYARVDQQEILCARLEFDTEQQLVYARGTDAEPARYFDAKSGSVISARSLTWNLSTDHIEIDRPSPFVTPDLP
;
A
#
# COMPACT_ATOMS: atom_id res chain seq x y z
N MET A 1 40.35 38.24 15.74
CA MET A 1 41.19 37.11 16.21
C MET A 1 40.89 36.84 17.68
N ARG A 2 39.97 35.92 17.97
CA ARG A 2 39.75 35.36 19.31
C ARG A 2 40.42 33.99 19.31
N ARG A 3 41.44 33.78 20.16
CA ARG A 3 42.03 32.46 20.42
C ARG A 3 40.94 31.61 21.09
N GLN A 4 40.41 30.61 20.38
CA GLN A 4 39.67 29.52 21.01
C GLN A 4 40.70 28.62 21.69
N GLY A 5 40.61 28.50 23.02
CA GLY A 5 41.32 27.46 23.75
C GLY A 5 40.71 26.11 23.38
N THR A 6 41.51 25.25 22.78
CA THR A 6 41.16 23.85 22.51
C THR A 6 41.15 23.08 23.83
N GLN A 7 39.99 23.02 24.50
CA GLN A 7 39.76 22.01 25.53
C GLN A 7 39.77 20.63 24.86
N ARG A 8 40.73 19.79 25.26
CA ARG A 8 40.89 18.41 24.81
C ARG A 8 39.97 17.53 25.67
N GLY A 9 38.76 17.24 25.17
CA GLY A 9 37.88 16.22 25.76
C GLY A 9 38.41 14.82 25.47
N ALA A 10 38.60 14.01 26.51
CA ALA A 10 38.94 12.60 26.44
C ALA A 10 37.69 11.77 26.11
N SER A 11 37.80 10.84 25.15
CA SER A 11 36.82 9.75 25.01
C SER A 11 37.46 8.54 24.36
N THR A 12 37.40 7.41 25.05
CA THR A 12 38.14 6.18 24.74
C THR A 12 37.48 5.02 25.47
N MET A 13 37.23 3.88 24.81
CA MET A 13 36.37 2.83 25.39
C MET A 13 36.93 1.39 25.34
N GLY A 14 37.44 0.88 24.22
CA GLY A 14 37.93 -0.50 24.18
C GLY A 14 39.45 -0.63 24.35
N LEU A 15 40.19 0.20 23.61
CA LEU A 15 41.64 0.09 23.58
C LEU A 15 42.35 0.86 24.69
N VAL A 16 41.65 1.71 25.42
CA VAL A 16 42.28 2.40 26.55
C VAL A 16 42.60 1.43 27.66
N ILE A 17 41.87 0.34 27.87
CA ILE A 17 42.32 -0.68 28.84
C ILE A 17 43.56 -1.40 28.36
N ALA A 18 43.59 -1.80 27.08
CA ALA A 18 44.79 -2.41 26.55
C ALA A 18 45.96 -1.43 26.63
N LEU A 19 45.75 -0.17 26.21
CA LEU A 19 46.69 0.94 26.27
C LEU A 19 47.03 1.35 27.70
N LEU A 20 46.21 1.06 28.72
CA LEU A 20 46.41 1.47 30.12
C LEU A 20 47.02 0.39 30.98
N VAL A 21 46.65 -0.88 30.78
CA VAL A 21 47.41 -2.03 31.28
C VAL A 21 48.78 -2.00 30.60
N ALA A 22 48.80 -1.70 29.30
CA ALA A 22 50.01 -1.39 28.58
C ALA A 22 50.70 -0.16 29.13
N LEU A 23 50.11 1.03 29.33
CA LEU A 23 50.79 2.25 29.80
C LEU A 23 51.25 2.14 31.26
N ALA A 24 50.52 1.40 32.10
CA ALA A 24 50.93 1.09 33.47
C ALA A 24 52.16 0.16 33.46
N GLY A 25 52.20 -0.83 32.55
CA GLY A 25 53.40 -1.63 32.32
C GLY A 25 54.49 -0.88 31.54
N ALA A 26 54.11 -0.06 30.57
CA ALA A 26 54.90 0.57 29.52
C ALA A 26 55.59 1.80 30.06
N GLY A 27 54.97 2.63 30.88
CA GLY A 27 55.66 3.75 31.51
C GLY A 27 56.85 3.27 32.34
N VAL A 28 56.68 2.14 33.04
CA VAL A 28 57.74 1.49 33.80
C VAL A 28 58.77 0.84 32.86
N VAL A 29 58.31 0.18 31.79
CA VAL A 29 59.13 -0.50 30.78
C VAL A 29 59.92 0.42 29.85
N LEU A 30 59.26 1.36 29.20
CA LEU A 30 59.79 2.35 28.27
C LEU A 30 60.94 3.11 28.93
N TYR A 31 60.76 3.51 30.18
CA TYR A 31 61.73 4.31 30.89
C TYR A 31 63.05 3.58 31.12
N PHE A 32 62.99 2.41 31.75
CA PHE A 32 64.21 1.68 32.13
C PHE A 32 64.91 0.98 30.96
N ALA A 33 64.19 0.69 29.88
CA ALA A 33 64.80 0.24 28.61
C ALA A 33 65.50 1.39 27.86
N TRP A 34 65.07 2.65 28.06
CA TRP A 34 65.70 3.80 27.38
C TRP A 34 66.95 4.31 28.11
N SER A 35 66.99 4.21 29.45
CA SER A 35 68.13 4.61 30.30
C SER A 35 69.31 3.62 30.28
N SER A 36 69.14 2.42 29.75
CA SER A 36 70.12 1.32 29.84
C SER A 36 71.10 1.18 28.67
N ALA A 37 71.12 2.12 27.71
CA ALA A 37 72.20 2.16 26.72
C ALA A 37 73.38 2.98 27.24
N PRO A 38 74.62 2.45 27.27
CA PRO A 38 75.79 3.19 27.72
C PRO A 38 76.09 4.35 26.75
N GLY A 39 75.70 5.57 27.13
CA GLY A 39 76.09 6.80 26.48
C GLY A 39 77.55 7.13 26.80
N ALA A 40 78.47 6.74 25.92
CA ALA A 40 79.84 7.22 25.95
C ALA A 40 79.87 8.70 25.50
N GLY A 41 79.90 9.63 26.45
CA GLY A 41 80.01 11.06 26.16
C GLY A 41 80.07 11.92 27.42
N GLN A 42 81.21 11.95 28.09
CA GLN A 42 81.47 12.86 29.20
C GLN A 42 81.64 14.29 28.65
N SER A 43 80.62 15.15 28.79
CA SER A 43 80.73 16.59 28.56
C SER A 43 80.79 17.32 29.91
N ASP A 44 81.83 18.13 30.09
CA ASP A 44 82.36 18.61 31.37
C ASP A 44 81.73 19.93 31.88
N ASP A 45 80.47 20.24 31.53
CA ASP A 45 79.78 21.45 32.00
C ASP A 45 78.39 21.10 32.54
N ASP A 46 78.31 20.79 33.84
CA ASP A 46 77.07 20.51 34.57
C ASP A 46 76.58 21.78 35.31
N PRO A 47 75.41 22.36 34.94
CA PRO A 47 74.81 23.49 35.64
C PRO A 47 74.04 23.09 36.92
N PHE A 48 74.03 21.82 37.33
CA PHE A 48 73.41 21.38 38.58
C PHE A 48 74.47 21.23 39.70
N GLY A 49 74.34 22.03 40.76
CA GLY A 49 75.30 22.00 41.88
C GLY A 49 75.32 20.67 42.62
N ASP A 50 76.53 20.19 42.97
CA ASP A 50 76.90 19.05 43.82
C ASP A 50 75.74 18.13 44.23
N VAL A 51 75.21 17.37 43.27
CA VAL A 51 74.43 16.18 43.59
C VAL A 51 75.43 15.11 44.02
N PRO A 52 75.35 14.56 45.25
CA PRO A 52 76.28 13.53 45.68
C PRO A 52 76.28 12.37 44.69
N SER A 53 77.46 11.93 44.27
CA SER A 53 77.60 10.73 43.43
C SER A 53 76.82 9.58 44.06
N ILE A 54 76.05 8.84 43.25
CA ILE A 54 75.28 7.66 43.66
C ILE A 54 76.17 6.67 44.45
N THR A 55 77.47 6.60 44.13
CA THR A 55 78.43 5.75 44.86
C THR A 55 78.66 6.17 46.31
N ASP A 56 78.52 7.46 46.65
CA ASP A 56 78.70 7.97 48.02
C ASP A 56 77.43 7.80 48.89
N VAL A 57 76.24 7.97 48.30
CA VAL A 57 74.96 7.67 48.98
C VAL A 57 74.83 6.17 49.27
N LEU A 58 75.29 5.33 48.35
CA LEU A 58 75.22 3.87 48.49
C LEU A 58 76.15 3.32 49.59
N ARG A 59 77.35 3.90 49.77
CA ARG A 59 78.26 3.52 50.87
C ARG A 59 77.71 3.87 52.26
N GLN A 60 76.86 4.90 52.38
CA GLN A 60 76.19 5.23 53.65
C GLN A 60 74.89 4.41 53.88
N SER A 61 74.25 3.90 52.81
CA SER A 61 72.96 3.21 52.89
C SER A 61 73.01 1.70 53.21
N GLU A 62 74.19 1.06 53.26
CA GLU A 62 74.35 -0.36 53.65
C GLU A 62 73.79 -0.68 55.06
N SER A 63 73.37 0.34 55.82
CA SER A 63 72.77 0.26 57.16
C SER A 63 71.22 0.24 57.21
N GLY A 64 70.51 0.16 56.08
CA GLY A 64 69.05 -0.10 56.07
C GLY A 64 68.15 1.13 56.20
N GLY A 65 68.58 2.29 55.67
CA GLY A 65 67.77 3.51 55.61
C GLY A 65 66.96 3.65 54.30
N ASN A 66 66.03 4.60 54.29
CA ASN A 66 65.27 4.99 53.09
C ASN A 66 66.23 5.34 51.94
N VAL A 67 66.03 4.73 50.77
CA VAL A 67 66.80 4.99 49.55
C VAL A 67 65.93 5.76 48.56
N THR A 68 66.51 6.76 47.91
CA THR A 68 65.92 7.47 46.76
C THR A 68 66.93 7.47 45.63
N LEU A 69 66.57 6.84 44.51
CA LEU A 69 67.33 6.85 43.27
C LEU A 69 66.59 7.75 42.29
N GLN A 70 67.30 8.65 41.63
CA GLN A 70 66.77 9.53 40.60
C GLN A 70 67.49 9.20 39.31
N TYR A 71 66.76 9.12 38.20
CA TYR A 71 67.39 8.99 36.90
C TYR A 71 66.90 10.06 35.94
N ALA A 72 67.87 10.70 35.29
CA ALA A 72 67.66 11.74 34.30
C ALA A 72 67.16 11.15 32.98
N ASP A 73 66.48 11.98 32.19
CA ASP A 73 66.11 11.59 30.84
C ASP A 73 67.36 11.44 29.96
N ARG A 74 67.34 10.46 29.06
CA ARG A 74 68.47 10.20 28.18
C ARG A 74 68.62 11.27 27.10
N ASP A 75 67.51 11.70 26.51
CA ASP A 75 67.49 12.67 25.42
C ASP A 75 67.53 14.11 25.97
N ASP A 76 67.10 14.29 27.23
CA ASP A 76 67.21 15.55 27.97
C ASP A 76 67.71 15.35 29.42
N PRO A 77 69.04 15.28 29.66
CA PRO A 77 69.59 15.09 31.00
C PRO A 77 69.15 16.12 32.05
N SER A 78 68.61 17.27 31.62
CA SER A 78 68.07 18.30 32.53
C SER A 78 66.69 17.94 33.09
N ARG A 79 66.02 16.95 32.51
CA ARG A 79 64.69 16.48 32.91
C ARG A 79 64.82 15.26 33.82
N LEU A 80 64.17 15.32 34.99
CA LEU A 80 63.99 14.14 35.84
C LEU A 80 62.99 13.20 35.16
N ALA A 81 63.42 12.00 34.79
CA ALA A 81 62.58 11.06 34.08
C ALA A 81 61.98 9.98 34.99
N ALA A 82 62.64 9.62 36.10
CA ALA A 82 62.00 8.89 37.20
C ALA A 82 62.70 9.04 38.55
N GLU A 83 61.97 8.69 39.60
CA GLU A 83 62.39 8.64 40.98
C GLU A 83 61.95 7.30 41.62
N LEU A 84 62.87 6.48 42.11
CA LEU A 84 62.60 5.25 42.84
C LEU A 84 62.93 5.41 44.33
N LYS A 85 61.90 5.30 45.17
CA LYS A 85 62.00 5.32 46.64
C LYS A 85 61.75 3.94 47.22
N ALA A 86 62.52 3.57 48.24
CA ALA A 86 62.30 2.34 49.01
C ALA A 86 62.69 2.54 50.48
N ARG A 87 61.99 1.88 51.40
CA ARG A 87 62.33 1.86 52.83
C ARG A 87 63.61 1.07 53.13
N SER A 88 63.86 0.02 52.35
CA SER A 88 65.08 -0.78 52.38
C SER A 88 65.47 -1.16 50.96
N PHE A 89 66.78 -1.19 50.69
CA PHE A 89 67.37 -1.59 49.41
C PHE A 89 68.63 -2.41 49.73
N LYS A 90 68.58 -3.73 49.53
CA LYS A 90 69.68 -4.65 49.87
C LYS A 90 69.99 -5.56 48.69
N PRO A 91 71.23 -6.02 48.51
CA PRO A 91 71.51 -7.12 47.58
C PRO A 91 70.60 -8.31 47.90
N ALA A 92 70.06 -8.96 46.87
CA ALA A 92 69.17 -10.10 47.04
C ALA A 92 70.00 -11.34 47.41
N GLU A 93 69.46 -12.17 48.31
CA GLU A 93 70.06 -13.45 48.69
C GLU A 93 69.17 -14.59 48.18
N THR A 94 69.76 -15.57 47.51
CA THR A 94 69.09 -16.82 47.14
C THR A 94 69.92 -17.97 47.68
N ASP A 95 69.31 -18.85 48.48
CA ASP A 95 70.00 -19.97 49.13
C ASP A 95 71.27 -19.58 49.93
N GLY A 96 71.27 -18.38 50.51
CA GLY A 96 72.38 -17.84 51.29
C GLY A 96 73.56 -17.30 50.47
N LEU A 97 73.44 -17.24 49.14
CA LEU A 97 74.39 -16.58 48.26
C LEU A 97 73.84 -15.22 47.82
N VAL A 98 74.66 -14.18 47.96
CA VAL A 98 74.35 -12.85 47.41
C VAL A 98 74.39 -12.93 45.90
N GLU A 99 73.25 -12.63 45.26
CA GLU A 99 73.18 -12.57 43.81
C GLU A 99 73.77 -11.24 43.33
N PRO A 100 74.86 -11.26 42.54
CA PRO A 100 75.37 -10.04 41.94
C PRO A 100 74.27 -9.46 41.05
N SER A 101 74.03 -8.16 41.19
CA SER A 101 73.06 -7.40 40.40
C SER A 101 71.59 -7.61 40.72
N ALA A 102 71.22 -8.43 41.71
CA ALA A 102 69.84 -8.49 42.19
C ALA A 102 69.69 -7.74 43.52
N TYR A 103 68.56 -7.05 43.71
CA TYR A 103 68.27 -6.24 44.89
C TYR A 103 66.87 -6.54 45.43
N GLU A 104 66.75 -6.70 46.75
CA GLU A 104 65.49 -6.74 47.48
C GLU A 104 65.13 -5.37 48.04
N LEU A 105 63.91 -4.95 47.78
CA LEU A 105 63.34 -3.67 48.15
C LEU A 105 62.10 -3.87 49.03
N THR A 106 61.87 -2.96 49.97
CA THR A 106 60.62 -2.91 50.76
C THR A 106 60.03 -1.50 50.76
N GLY A 107 58.70 -1.39 50.71
CA GLY A 107 57.99 -0.12 50.54
C GLY A 107 58.42 0.61 49.27
N VAL A 108 58.33 -0.06 48.14
CA VAL A 108 58.70 0.45 46.82
C VAL A 108 57.71 1.53 46.40
N GLN A 109 58.24 2.68 45.97
CA GLN A 109 57.50 3.76 45.36
C GLN A 109 58.31 4.32 44.19
N ALA A 110 57.91 4.03 42.94
CA ALA A 110 58.55 4.60 41.75
C ALA A 110 57.64 5.64 41.10
N ARG A 111 58.18 6.80 40.73
CA ARG A 111 57.50 7.84 39.96
C ARG A 111 58.20 8.00 38.63
N ILE A 112 57.48 7.86 37.52
CA ILE A 112 58.03 8.02 36.17
C ILE A 112 57.32 9.21 35.53
N PHE A 113 58.09 10.18 35.03
CA PHE A 113 57.59 11.41 34.44
C PHE A 113 57.53 11.24 32.92
N LEU A 114 56.34 11.36 32.33
CA LEU A 114 56.13 11.19 30.89
C LEU A 114 56.31 12.52 30.14
N ASP A 115 56.66 12.46 28.85
CA ASP A 115 56.80 13.63 27.95
C ASP A 115 55.53 14.47 27.85
N SER A 116 54.39 13.80 28.01
CA SER A 116 53.06 14.39 28.04
C SER A 116 52.81 15.23 29.29
N GLY A 117 53.67 15.16 30.31
CA GLY A 117 53.55 15.84 31.60
C GLY A 117 52.76 15.06 32.65
N GLU A 118 52.20 13.90 32.31
CA GLU A 118 51.58 12.97 33.27
C GLU A 118 52.66 12.20 34.06
N THR A 119 52.29 11.62 35.21
CA THR A 119 53.22 10.84 36.04
C THR A 119 52.67 9.44 36.33
N VAL A 120 53.48 8.41 36.11
CA VAL A 120 53.15 7.02 36.52
C VAL A 120 53.74 6.77 37.91
N LEU A 121 52.89 6.46 38.88
CA LEU A 121 53.25 6.11 40.25
C LEU A 121 53.07 4.60 40.49
N VAL A 122 54.17 3.89 40.74
CA VAL A 122 54.18 2.47 41.10
C VAL A 122 54.41 2.34 42.60
N GLU A 123 53.56 1.61 43.30
CA GLU A 123 53.62 1.35 44.74
C GLU A 123 53.61 -0.17 44.98
N SER A 124 54.45 -0.67 45.89
CA SER A 124 54.42 -2.08 46.29
C SER A 124 55.06 -2.31 47.67
N GLU A 125 54.58 -3.29 48.42
CA GLU A 125 55.16 -3.63 49.72
C GLU A 125 56.59 -4.17 49.60
N ARG A 126 56.87 -4.98 48.57
CA ARG A 126 58.16 -5.63 48.34
C ARG A 126 58.49 -5.63 46.84
N GLY A 127 59.78 -5.58 46.52
CA GLY A 127 60.25 -5.75 45.15
C GLY A 127 61.55 -6.51 45.11
N ARG A 128 61.80 -7.23 44.02
CA ARG A 128 63.10 -7.81 43.71
C ARG A 128 63.50 -7.41 42.30
N PHE A 129 64.55 -6.61 42.18
CA PHE A 129 64.98 -5.99 40.93
C PHE A 129 66.34 -6.51 40.48
N TYR A 130 66.48 -6.84 39.21
CA TYR A 130 67.76 -7.11 38.56
C TYR A 130 68.28 -5.82 37.92
N MET A 131 69.36 -5.27 38.47
CA MET A 131 70.02 -4.01 38.10
C MET A 131 71.52 -4.30 37.88
N PRO A 132 71.93 -4.77 36.68
CA PRO A 132 73.34 -5.04 36.37
C PRO A 132 74.18 -3.76 36.40
N ASP A 133 73.58 -2.64 36.02
CA ASP A 133 74.10 -1.30 36.26
C ASP A 133 73.09 -0.52 37.11
N ARG A 134 73.52 -0.04 38.28
CA ARG A 134 72.64 0.71 39.20
C ARG A 134 72.23 2.06 38.62
N GLU A 135 73.04 2.63 37.75
CA GLU A 135 72.80 3.94 37.11
C GLU A 135 71.80 3.81 35.95
N ALA A 136 71.69 2.62 35.35
CA ALA A 136 70.78 2.33 34.24
C ALA A 136 69.34 2.01 34.67
N GLY A 137 69.11 1.72 35.96
CA GLY A 137 67.83 1.25 36.49
C GLY A 137 67.64 -0.27 36.46
N PRO A 138 66.51 -0.82 36.94
CA PRO A 138 66.21 -2.24 36.80
C PRO A 138 66.08 -2.60 35.33
N GLU A 139 66.51 -3.78 34.91
CA GLU A 139 66.19 -4.36 33.59
C GLU A 139 64.99 -5.31 33.68
N SER A 140 64.85 -6.00 34.82
CA SER A 140 63.75 -6.90 35.11
C SER A 140 63.52 -7.01 36.62
N GLY A 141 62.38 -7.57 37.01
CA GLY A 141 62.10 -7.79 38.42
C GLY A 141 60.68 -8.26 38.68
N HIS A 142 60.35 -8.40 39.95
CA HIS A 142 58.98 -8.61 40.40
C HIS A 142 58.64 -7.73 41.59
N LEU A 143 57.38 -7.30 41.67
CA LEU A 143 56.79 -6.54 42.77
C LEU A 143 55.77 -7.44 43.46
N ALA A 144 55.71 -7.42 44.79
CA ALA A 144 54.84 -8.30 45.58
C ALA A 144 54.24 -7.58 46.79
N GLY A 145 53.11 -8.10 47.27
CA GLY A 145 52.32 -7.45 48.33
C GLY A 145 51.53 -6.27 47.77
N HIS A 146 50.49 -6.62 47.02
CA HIS A 146 49.52 -5.70 46.40
C HIS A 146 50.15 -4.57 45.59
N PRO A 147 50.92 -4.86 44.52
CA PRO A 147 51.39 -3.84 43.62
C PRO A 147 50.23 -2.95 43.14
N LYS A 148 50.52 -1.67 42.98
CA LYS A 148 49.57 -0.67 42.49
C LYS A 148 50.28 0.27 41.54
N ILE A 149 49.71 0.51 40.37
CA ILE A 149 50.22 1.47 39.39
C ILE A 149 49.15 2.52 39.14
N SER A 150 49.47 3.79 39.35
CA SER A 150 48.54 4.90 39.19
C SER A 150 49.05 5.88 38.13
N LEU A 151 48.20 6.29 37.19
CA LEU A 151 48.50 7.37 36.25
C LEU A 151 47.93 8.67 36.81
N LEU A 152 48.82 9.55 37.26
CA LEU A 152 48.47 10.88 37.73
C LEU A 152 48.42 11.84 36.54
N PRO A 153 47.45 12.77 36.51
CA PRO A 153 47.38 13.78 35.47
C PRO A 153 48.55 14.75 35.61
N ARG A 154 48.60 15.75 34.73
CA ARG A 154 49.58 16.81 34.84
C ARG A 154 49.43 17.54 36.17
N ALA A 155 50.53 18.03 36.72
CA ALA A 155 50.52 18.70 38.03
C ALA A 155 49.57 19.90 38.14
N ASP A 156 49.16 20.49 37.01
CA ASP A 156 48.17 21.58 36.92
C ASP A 156 46.70 21.11 36.84
N GLU A 157 46.44 19.82 36.60
CA GLU A 157 45.11 19.22 36.44
C GLU A 157 44.58 18.52 37.70
N GLY A 158 45.43 18.34 38.73
CA GLY A 158 45.07 17.78 40.05
C GLY A 158 45.92 16.57 40.47
N ASP A 159 45.71 16.07 41.69
CA ASP A 159 46.45 14.90 42.23
C ASP A 159 45.65 13.59 42.13
N GLU A 160 44.40 13.64 41.68
CA GLU A 160 43.55 12.45 41.56
C GLU A 160 44.01 11.59 40.39
N PRO A 161 44.30 10.30 40.59
CA PRO A 161 44.73 9.43 39.50
C PRO A 161 43.65 9.35 38.42
N ILE A 162 44.06 9.52 37.17
CA ILE A 162 43.18 9.30 36.01
C ILE A 162 42.77 7.83 35.97
N ILE A 163 43.73 6.94 36.24
CA ILE A 163 43.60 5.48 36.29
C ILE A 163 44.48 4.88 37.39
N VAL A 164 44.00 3.80 37.99
CA VAL A 164 44.69 2.95 38.96
C VAL A 164 44.59 1.49 38.53
N ALA A 165 45.72 0.81 38.39
CA ALA A 165 45.83 -0.64 38.21
C ALA A 165 46.31 -1.28 39.53
N ALA A 166 45.48 -2.08 40.17
CA ALA A 166 45.77 -2.80 41.40
C ALA A 166 45.93 -4.31 41.11
N PHE A 167 46.93 -4.93 41.73
CA PHE A 167 47.29 -6.33 41.52
C PHE A 167 47.14 -7.08 42.84
N ASP A 168 46.43 -8.21 42.84
CA ASP A 168 46.23 -9.01 44.05
C ASP A 168 47.50 -9.84 44.39
N ASP A 169 48.23 -10.29 43.37
CA ASP A 169 49.48 -11.07 43.51
C ASP A 169 50.70 -10.29 43.00
N GLU A 170 51.78 -11.01 42.67
CA GLU A 170 52.99 -10.40 42.16
C GLU A 170 52.85 -9.86 40.72
N LEU A 171 53.58 -8.79 40.44
CA LEU A 171 53.75 -8.21 39.11
C LEU A 171 55.18 -8.43 38.66
N ARG A 172 55.37 -9.23 37.61
CA ARG A 172 56.66 -9.49 36.98
C ARG A 172 56.84 -8.57 35.78
N PHE A 173 58.05 -8.05 35.60
CA PHE A 173 58.38 -7.19 34.47
C PHE A 173 59.77 -7.51 33.91
N ASN A 174 59.92 -7.28 32.61
CA ASN A 174 61.19 -7.31 31.90
C ASN A 174 61.19 -6.21 30.84
N PHE A 175 62.00 -5.19 31.04
CA PHE A 175 62.01 -3.99 30.22
C PHE A 175 62.72 -4.21 28.88
N ASN A 176 63.73 -5.09 28.84
CA ASN A 176 64.44 -5.44 27.60
C ASN A 176 63.49 -6.03 26.55
N TYR A 177 62.48 -6.79 26.97
CA TYR A 177 61.46 -7.37 26.10
C TYR A 177 60.14 -6.62 26.13
N ALA A 178 60.10 -5.52 26.88
CA ALA A 178 58.91 -4.76 27.14
C ALA A 178 57.70 -5.60 27.56
N HIS A 179 57.96 -6.52 28.50
CA HIS A 179 57.07 -7.59 28.93
C HIS A 179 56.65 -7.40 30.38
N VAL A 180 55.35 -7.54 30.64
CA VAL A 180 54.76 -7.47 31.99
C VAL A 180 53.80 -8.64 32.15
N GLU A 181 53.86 -9.32 33.29
CA GLU A 181 53.05 -10.49 33.57
C GLU A 181 52.60 -10.48 35.04
N THR A 182 51.36 -10.87 35.31
CA THR A 182 50.88 -11.16 36.66
C THR A 182 50.06 -12.43 36.65
N PRO A 183 50.37 -13.44 37.49
CA PRO A 183 49.54 -14.65 37.62
C PRO A 183 48.25 -14.38 38.39
N GLY A 184 48.17 -13.27 39.11
CA GLY A 184 47.02 -12.91 39.94
C GLY A 184 45.95 -12.15 39.21
N ARG A 185 45.02 -11.64 40.00
CA ARG A 185 43.94 -10.76 39.55
C ARG A 185 44.45 -9.33 39.43
N LEU A 186 44.11 -8.69 38.31
CA LEU A 186 44.35 -7.28 38.02
C LEU A 186 43.00 -6.56 37.98
N VAL A 187 42.91 -5.42 38.67
CA VAL A 187 41.78 -4.49 38.60
C VAL A 187 42.28 -3.14 38.12
N VAL A 188 41.68 -2.61 37.06
CA VAL A 188 41.95 -1.27 36.54
C VAL A 188 40.72 -0.41 36.77
N THR A 189 40.85 0.67 37.53
CA THR A 189 39.78 1.64 37.80
C THR A 189 40.19 3.00 37.27
N GLY A 190 39.33 3.63 36.48
CA GLY A 190 39.47 4.99 35.98
C GLY A 190 38.13 5.72 35.95
N ARG A 191 38.15 7.00 35.56
CA ARG A 191 36.94 7.85 35.60
C ARG A 191 35.73 7.32 34.83
N GLN A 192 35.98 6.66 33.71
CA GLN A 192 34.92 6.15 32.83
C GLN A 192 35.00 4.64 32.63
N ILE A 193 35.99 3.98 33.23
CA ILE A 193 36.32 2.59 32.90
C ILE A 193 36.65 1.83 34.17
N GLU A 194 36.15 0.61 34.27
CA GLU A 194 36.57 -0.38 35.24
C GLU A 194 36.85 -1.70 34.50
N PHE A 195 37.92 -2.41 34.84
CA PHE A 195 38.29 -3.66 34.19
C PHE A 195 38.87 -4.62 35.22
N ALA A 196 38.54 -5.91 35.10
CA ALA A 196 39.14 -6.95 35.91
C ALA A 196 39.42 -8.23 35.12
N GLY A 197 40.54 -8.89 35.42
CA GLY A 197 40.94 -10.17 34.84
C GLY A 197 42.10 -10.82 35.58
N THR A 198 42.34 -12.11 35.33
CA THR A 198 43.41 -12.90 35.98
C THR A 198 44.39 -13.45 34.95
N HIS A 199 45.66 -13.65 35.34
CA HIS A 199 46.74 -14.14 34.46
C HIS A 199 46.95 -13.20 33.26
N VAL A 200 47.38 -11.97 33.55
CA VAL A 200 47.54 -10.92 32.55
C VAL A 200 48.99 -10.88 32.06
N THR A 201 49.17 -10.95 30.75
CA THR A 201 50.46 -10.88 30.07
C THR A 201 50.41 -9.78 29.01
N ALA A 202 51.32 -8.82 29.07
CA ALA A 202 51.40 -7.72 28.12
C ALA A 202 52.81 -7.63 27.53
N ARG A 203 52.91 -7.47 26.20
CA ARG A 203 54.15 -7.17 25.49
C ARG A 203 53.98 -5.93 24.63
N LEU A 204 54.93 -5.03 24.75
CA LEU A 204 54.88 -3.70 24.16
C LEU A 204 55.99 -3.56 23.12
N ASN A 205 55.76 -2.68 22.16
CA ASN A 205 56.72 -2.31 21.13
C ASN A 205 57.05 -0.84 21.29
N GLN A 206 58.16 -0.58 21.96
CA GLN A 206 58.62 0.77 22.27
C GLN A 206 58.85 1.61 21.00
N GLN A 207 59.51 1.05 19.98
CA GLN A 207 59.83 1.78 18.74
C GLN A 207 58.60 2.23 17.95
N ARG A 208 57.47 1.55 18.16
CA ARG A 208 56.21 1.82 17.47
C ARG A 208 55.12 2.34 18.41
N GLU A 209 55.49 2.62 19.66
CA GLU A 209 54.58 3.12 20.71
C GLU A 209 53.25 2.34 20.78
N ARG A 210 53.32 1.01 20.66
CA ARG A 210 52.13 0.16 20.51
C ARG A 210 52.23 -1.11 21.33
N ILE A 211 51.08 -1.69 21.63
CA ILE A 211 50.97 -3.04 22.16
C ILE A 211 51.20 -4.05 21.04
N ASP A 212 52.10 -5.01 21.26
CA ASP A 212 52.25 -6.14 20.34
C ASP A 212 51.36 -7.31 20.77
N VAL A 213 51.17 -7.55 22.07
CA VAL A 213 50.22 -8.55 22.61
C VAL A 213 49.71 -8.09 23.99
N LEU A 214 48.42 -8.23 24.25
CA LEU A 214 47.87 -8.30 25.61
C LEU A 214 46.99 -9.54 25.71
N GLU A 215 47.27 -10.40 26.67
CA GLU A 215 46.52 -11.62 26.94
C GLU A 215 46.05 -11.62 28.40
N VAL A 216 44.81 -12.06 28.61
CA VAL A 216 44.19 -12.23 29.92
C VAL A 216 43.53 -13.59 29.89
N GLU A 217 44.10 -14.57 30.58
CA GLU A 217 43.66 -15.96 30.47
C GLU A 217 42.22 -16.16 30.94
N ARG A 218 41.82 -15.44 31.99
CA ARG A 218 40.47 -15.50 32.57
C ARG A 218 39.89 -14.11 32.78
N GLY A 219 38.88 -13.79 31.99
CA GLY A 219 38.08 -12.57 32.12
C GLY A 219 37.22 -12.50 33.37
N GLU A 220 36.90 -11.28 33.79
CA GLU A 220 35.81 -11.03 34.74
C GLU A 220 34.82 -10.02 34.17
N TYR A 221 35.23 -8.76 34.03
CA TYR A 221 34.37 -7.69 33.51
C TYR A 221 35.15 -6.48 33.00
N LEU A 222 34.45 -5.69 32.19
CA LEU A 222 34.82 -4.40 31.66
C LEU A 222 33.56 -3.52 31.72
N THR A 223 33.57 -2.53 32.61
CA THR A 223 32.51 -1.53 32.73
C THR A 223 32.97 -0.22 32.11
N TYR A 224 32.15 0.40 31.28
CA TYR A 224 32.32 1.76 30.79
C TYR A 224 31.16 2.63 31.22
N THR A 225 31.46 3.76 31.84
CA THR A 225 30.48 4.79 32.21
C THR A 225 30.65 5.97 31.25
N PRO A 226 29.69 6.21 30.34
CA PRO A 226 29.74 7.38 29.46
C PRO A 226 29.88 8.67 30.26
N ALA A 227 30.66 9.64 29.77
CA ALA A 227 30.59 10.98 30.34
C ALA A 227 29.16 11.52 30.14
N PRO A 228 28.57 12.18 31.17
CA PRO A 228 27.32 12.89 30.99
C PRO A 228 27.47 13.90 29.85
N SER A 229 26.48 13.96 28.95
CA SER A 229 26.49 14.88 27.81
C SER A 229 26.61 16.32 28.31
N GLU A 230 27.56 17.11 27.79
CA GLU A 230 27.72 18.52 28.17
C GLU A 230 26.46 19.36 27.89
N LEU A 231 25.55 18.87 27.03
CA LEU A 231 24.26 19.52 26.75
C LEU A 231 23.34 19.50 27.98
N ASP A 232 23.34 18.43 28.77
CA ASP A 232 22.53 18.35 29.99
C ASP A 232 23.07 19.31 31.06
N SER A 233 24.40 19.41 31.18
CA SER A 233 25.07 20.35 32.10
C SER A 233 24.79 21.82 31.79
N ARG A 234 24.31 22.15 30.58
CA ARG A 234 24.01 23.52 30.16
C ARG A 234 22.55 23.93 30.42
N ALA A 235 21.66 22.97 30.64
CA ALA A 235 20.24 23.22 30.88
C ALA A 235 19.94 23.71 32.32
N GLU A 236 20.84 23.48 33.28
CA GLU A 236 20.59 23.75 34.71
C GLU A 236 21.05 25.10 35.26
N THR A 237 21.48 26.07 34.43
CA THR A 237 21.68 27.44 34.97
C THR A 237 20.35 28.19 34.98
N PRO A 238 19.70 28.43 36.14
CA PRO A 238 18.42 29.12 36.18
C PRO A 238 18.69 30.59 35.83
N HIS A 239 18.28 31.02 34.63
CA HIS A 239 18.21 32.45 34.34
C HIS A 239 17.05 33.04 35.13
N ASP A 240 17.36 33.55 36.32
CA ASP A 240 16.51 34.47 37.08
C ASP A 240 16.35 35.77 36.28
N ARG A 241 15.37 35.78 35.36
CA ARG A 241 15.00 36.93 34.55
C ARG A 241 13.70 37.54 35.07
N ARG A 242 13.75 38.08 36.29
CA ARG A 242 12.74 39.01 36.77
C ARG A 242 12.93 40.40 36.16
N GLY A 243 11.94 40.80 35.34
CA GLY A 243 11.39 42.16 35.37
C GLY A 243 11.91 43.15 34.32
N ARG A 244 11.18 43.28 33.21
CA ARG A 244 10.82 44.61 32.68
C ARG A 244 9.51 44.58 31.91
N ALA A 245 8.49 45.18 32.51
CA ALA A 245 7.19 45.45 31.93
C ALA A 245 7.24 46.67 31.00
N ILE A 246 6.75 46.51 29.77
CA ILE A 246 6.16 47.54 28.87
C ILE A 246 5.17 46.72 28.01
N GLY A 247 3.85 46.81 28.19
CA GLY A 247 2.98 47.91 27.75
C GLY A 247 2.21 47.48 26.47
N PRO A 248 0.86 47.52 26.44
CA PRO A 248 0.06 46.88 25.38
C PRO A 248 -0.25 47.84 24.21
N THR A 249 -0.12 47.36 22.98
CA THR A 249 -0.69 48.00 21.77
C THR A 249 -1.08 46.87 20.80
N ARG A 250 -2.35 46.48 20.72
CA ARG A 250 -3.43 46.98 19.85
C ARG A 250 -3.21 46.68 18.35
N SER A 251 -4.01 45.73 17.87
CA SER A 251 -4.73 45.61 16.58
C SER A 251 -4.13 46.15 15.29
N ALA A 252 -4.01 45.27 14.28
CA ALA A 252 -4.54 45.36 12.90
C ALA A 252 -3.82 44.27 12.08
N ASP A 253 -4.52 43.27 11.53
CA ASP A 253 -5.25 43.32 10.25
C ASP A 253 -4.31 43.50 9.05
N THR A 254 -4.31 42.52 8.13
CA THR A 254 -4.04 42.54 6.66
C THR A 254 -3.63 41.11 6.22
N THR A 255 -4.50 40.28 5.64
CA THR A 255 -4.84 40.18 4.21
C THR A 255 -3.67 39.72 3.29
N THR A 256 -3.77 38.47 2.83
CA THR A 256 -3.61 37.98 1.44
C THR A 256 -2.42 38.44 0.57
N ARG A 257 -1.61 37.47 0.12
CA ARG A 257 -0.98 37.32 -1.24
C ARG A 257 -0.15 36.03 -1.21
N ASN A 258 -0.54 34.92 -1.84
CA ASN A 258 -0.71 34.68 -3.28
C ASN A 258 0.36 35.33 -4.15
N VAL A 259 1.44 34.58 -4.43
CA VAL A 259 2.20 34.65 -5.68
C VAL A 259 2.63 33.23 -6.08
N SER A 260 1.90 32.67 -7.05
CA SER A 260 2.39 31.65 -7.97
C SER A 260 3.46 32.25 -8.89
N ARG A 261 4.55 31.51 -9.11
CA ARG A 261 5.48 31.51 -10.27
C ARG A 261 6.53 30.44 -9.94
N GLY A 262 6.70 29.32 -10.64
CA GLY A 262 6.45 29.06 -12.05
C GLY A 262 7.61 29.59 -12.89
N VAL A 263 8.80 28.99 -12.82
CA VAL A 263 9.85 29.06 -13.86
C VAL A 263 10.73 27.80 -13.83
N SER A 264 10.46 26.93 -14.80
CA SER A 264 11.37 26.35 -15.79
C SER A 264 12.80 25.94 -15.42
N SER A 265 13.02 24.66 -15.65
CA SER A 265 14.24 24.00 -16.14
C SER A 265 15.05 24.82 -17.16
N HIS A 266 16.35 24.97 -16.89
CA HIS A 266 17.33 25.23 -17.94
C HIS A 266 18.70 24.60 -17.64
N ASP A 267 19.05 23.68 -18.53
CA ASP A 267 20.39 23.32 -19.02
C ASP A 267 21.52 24.28 -18.65
N ILE A 268 22.63 23.74 -18.12
CA ILE A 268 23.97 24.25 -18.44
C ILE A 268 24.96 23.06 -18.60
N ARG A 269 25.20 22.71 -19.86
CA ARG A 269 26.44 22.07 -20.33
C ARG A 269 27.52 23.14 -20.56
N ARG A 270 28.73 22.85 -20.06
CA ARG A 270 30.07 23.26 -20.54
C ARG A 270 30.22 24.59 -21.30
N THR A 271 31.10 25.47 -20.80
CA THR A 271 32.30 25.85 -21.57
C THR A 271 33.44 26.42 -20.72
N HIS A 272 34.64 25.93 -21.02
CA HIS A 272 35.95 26.56 -20.79
C HIS A 272 35.97 28.02 -21.29
N ALA A 273 36.59 28.93 -20.52
CA ALA A 273 37.61 29.89 -20.99
C ALA A 273 38.08 30.86 -19.89
N GLN A 274 39.28 30.61 -19.37
CA GLN A 274 40.43 31.53 -19.45
C GLN A 274 40.18 33.04 -19.21
N ILE A 275 40.48 33.51 -17.99
CA ILE A 275 41.02 34.86 -17.78
C ILE A 275 42.22 34.78 -16.82
N SER A 276 43.39 35.05 -17.38
CA SER A 276 44.62 35.35 -16.65
C SER A 276 44.48 36.66 -15.88
N ARG A 277 44.76 36.65 -14.56
CA ARG A 277 45.23 37.85 -13.85
C ARG A 277 46.43 37.52 -12.98
N ILE A 278 47.52 38.17 -13.36
CA ILE A 278 48.79 38.30 -12.67
C ILE A 278 48.56 39.07 -11.37
N GLY A 279 49.03 38.53 -10.25
CA GLY A 279 48.99 39.20 -8.94
C GLY A 279 49.82 38.48 -7.89
N HIS A 280 51.10 38.86 -7.77
CA HIS A 280 51.96 38.81 -6.58
C HIS A 280 51.87 37.55 -5.68
N PHE A 281 52.78 36.59 -5.93
CA PHE A 281 53.14 35.56 -4.96
C PHE A 281 53.94 36.20 -3.82
N ALA A 282 53.32 36.34 -2.66
CA ALA A 282 54.04 36.39 -1.40
C ALA A 282 54.59 35.00 -1.12
N ALA A 283 55.89 34.89 -0.83
CA ALA A 283 56.51 33.65 -0.40
C ALA A 283 55.81 33.17 0.88
N ALA A 284 55.00 32.13 0.75
CA ALA A 284 54.47 31.38 1.88
C ALA A 284 55.67 30.74 2.57
N SER A 285 55.94 31.14 3.81
CA SER A 285 56.81 30.37 4.69
C SER A 285 56.27 28.94 4.73
N GLU A 286 57.08 27.97 4.31
CA GLU A 286 56.83 26.55 4.52
C GLU A 286 56.68 26.33 6.03
N GLN A 287 55.43 26.38 6.49
CA GLN A 287 55.06 25.90 7.81
C GLN A 287 55.44 24.41 7.79
N PRO A 288 56.29 23.94 8.73
CA PRO A 288 56.68 22.53 8.75
C PRO A 288 55.42 21.67 8.72
N ALA A 289 55.36 20.71 7.80
CA ALA A 289 54.25 19.80 7.70
C ALA A 289 54.00 19.19 9.08
N ASP A 290 52.75 19.23 9.55
CA ASP A 290 52.38 18.49 10.76
C ASP A 290 52.82 17.04 10.57
N PRO A 291 53.44 16.41 11.58
CA PRO A 291 53.86 15.02 11.47
C PRO A 291 52.68 14.16 11.07
N ASP A 292 52.90 13.20 10.15
CA ASP A 292 51.87 12.25 9.74
C ASP A 292 51.28 11.59 11.00
N PRO A 293 49.95 11.54 11.14
CA PRO A 293 49.33 11.05 12.36
C PRO A 293 49.67 9.56 12.56
N HIS A 294 49.92 9.17 13.80
CA HIS A 294 50.27 7.81 14.13
C HIS A 294 49.01 6.93 14.10
N ILE A 295 48.93 6.01 13.11
CA ILE A 295 47.78 5.11 12.95
C ILE A 295 48.11 3.73 13.51
N ALA A 296 47.35 3.28 14.50
CA ALA A 296 47.44 1.95 15.07
C ALA A 296 46.11 1.19 14.90
N LEU A 297 46.19 -0.04 14.39
CA LEU A 297 45.04 -0.92 14.17
C LEU A 297 45.13 -2.12 15.10
N TYR A 298 44.02 -2.48 15.74
CA TYR A 298 43.98 -3.56 16.71
C TYR A 298 42.78 -4.48 16.53
N LEU A 299 42.97 -5.75 16.88
CA LEU A 299 41.93 -6.75 17.06
C LEU A 299 41.97 -7.22 18.51
N ALA A 300 40.88 -7.03 19.24
CA ALA A 300 40.65 -7.64 20.54
C ALA A 300 39.62 -8.78 20.39
N THR A 301 39.96 -9.97 20.88
CA THR A 301 39.09 -11.15 20.87
C THR A 301 38.82 -11.59 22.29
N PHE A 302 37.55 -11.70 22.66
CA PHE A 302 37.07 -12.20 23.95
C PHE A 302 36.42 -13.56 23.72
N HIS A 303 36.88 -14.59 24.43
CA HIS A 303 36.33 -15.94 24.37
C HIS A 303 35.51 -16.27 25.62
N ASP A 304 34.54 -17.15 25.44
CA ASP A 304 33.69 -17.84 26.41
C ASP A 304 32.84 -16.92 27.30
N GLY A 305 31.54 -17.23 27.40
CA GLY A 305 30.64 -16.58 28.35
C GLY A 305 30.53 -15.05 28.15
N VAL A 306 30.63 -14.58 26.90
CA VAL A 306 30.56 -13.15 26.59
C VAL A 306 29.15 -12.63 26.85
N GLN A 307 29.04 -11.66 27.75
CA GLN A 307 27.79 -10.99 28.10
C GLN A 307 27.97 -9.48 28.12
N LEU A 308 27.24 -8.76 27.28
CA LEU A 308 27.15 -7.30 27.31
C LEU A 308 25.84 -6.89 27.99
N THR A 309 25.89 -5.91 28.89
CA THR A 309 24.72 -5.38 29.60
C THR A 309 24.75 -3.87 29.65
N GLN A 310 23.58 -3.25 29.56
CA GLN A 310 23.38 -1.83 29.78
C GLN A 310 21.94 -1.61 30.24
N GLY A 311 21.75 -1.30 31.52
CA GLY A 311 20.41 -1.23 32.09
C GLY A 311 19.67 -2.57 32.06
N SER A 312 18.48 -2.55 31.48
CA SER A 312 17.67 -3.75 31.21
C SER A 312 18.11 -4.51 29.95
N ARG A 313 19.03 -3.96 29.16
CA ARG A 313 19.45 -4.54 27.89
C ARG A 313 20.57 -5.54 28.11
N ARG A 314 20.50 -6.69 27.44
CA ARG A 314 21.45 -7.79 27.56
C ARG A 314 21.76 -8.38 26.18
N LEU A 315 23.02 -8.71 25.93
CA LEU A 315 23.46 -9.52 24.79
C LEU A 315 24.39 -10.62 25.29
N THR A 316 24.21 -11.86 24.83
CA THR A 316 25.05 -13.00 25.18
C THR A 316 25.58 -13.70 23.93
N ALA A 317 26.87 -14.03 23.91
CA ALA A 317 27.58 -14.68 22.81
C ALA A 317 28.71 -15.59 23.35
N ASP A 318 29.31 -16.39 22.48
CA ASP A 318 30.50 -17.18 22.86
C ASP A 318 31.79 -16.41 22.61
N MET A 319 31.80 -15.55 21.59
CA MET A 319 32.97 -14.78 21.21
C MET A 319 32.58 -13.36 20.80
N LEU A 320 33.41 -12.39 21.19
CA LEU A 320 33.37 -11.01 20.71
C LEU A 320 34.71 -10.66 20.06
N GLU A 321 34.67 -10.24 18.81
CA GLU A 321 35.79 -9.64 18.09
C GLU A 321 35.58 -8.13 17.96
N THR A 322 36.61 -7.35 18.27
CA THR A 322 36.58 -5.88 18.24
C THR A 322 37.76 -5.36 17.45
N TRP A 323 37.49 -4.75 16.29
CA TRP A 323 38.48 -4.08 15.46
C TRP A 323 38.44 -2.59 15.77
N VAL A 324 39.61 -1.99 16.00
CA VAL A 324 39.73 -0.57 16.35
C VAL A 324 40.85 0.09 15.56
N ARG A 325 40.54 1.24 14.95
CA ARG A 325 41.52 2.20 14.42
C ARG A 325 41.72 3.31 15.42
N LEU A 326 42.97 3.51 15.83
CA LEU A 326 43.40 4.68 16.58
C LEU A 326 44.24 5.59 15.70
N VAL A 327 44.04 6.89 15.90
CA VAL A 327 44.82 7.97 15.30
C VAL A 327 45.38 8.79 16.46
N ASP A 328 46.69 8.85 16.58
CA ASP A 328 47.42 9.46 17.70
C ASP A 328 46.95 8.91 19.06
N HIS A 329 46.82 7.58 19.12
CA HIS A 329 46.34 6.81 20.28
C HIS A 329 44.91 7.16 20.73
N LYS A 330 44.13 7.80 19.86
CA LYS A 330 42.74 8.21 20.14
C LYS A 330 41.79 7.66 19.11
N LEU A 331 40.54 7.48 19.50
CA LEU A 331 39.48 7.22 18.53
C LEU A 331 39.28 8.47 17.66
N PRO A 332 39.27 8.34 16.32
CA PRO A 332 39.00 9.46 15.45
C PRO A 332 37.68 10.13 15.77
N LYS A 333 37.61 11.46 15.79
CA LYS A 333 36.37 12.20 16.12
C LYS A 333 35.17 11.86 15.22
N ARG A 334 35.43 11.37 13.99
CA ARG A 334 34.40 10.90 13.04
C ARG A 334 33.64 9.66 13.50
N THR A 335 34.10 8.98 14.55
CA THR A 335 33.31 7.93 15.23
C THR A 335 32.01 8.44 15.83
N ARG A 336 31.80 9.76 15.89
CA ARG A 336 30.52 10.36 16.26
C ARG A 336 29.90 11.01 15.03
N SER A 337 28.70 10.57 14.66
CA SER A 337 27.88 11.28 13.68
C SER A 337 27.72 12.74 14.14
N PRO A 338 28.02 13.74 13.29
CA PRO A 338 27.91 15.16 13.64
C PRO A 338 26.42 15.52 13.84
N GLY A 339 25.94 15.38 15.07
CA GLY A 339 24.54 15.55 15.46
C GLY A 339 24.17 14.69 16.67
N SER A 340 24.79 13.51 16.82
CA SER A 340 24.55 12.61 17.95
C SER A 340 25.48 12.97 19.11
N ALA A 341 24.97 13.72 20.08
CA ALA A 341 25.75 14.18 21.24
C ALA A 341 26.10 13.04 22.23
N ALA A 342 25.37 11.93 22.18
CA ALA A 342 25.67 10.71 22.92
C ALA A 342 25.86 9.56 21.93
N ALA A 343 26.95 8.80 22.08
CA ALA A 343 27.19 7.59 21.29
C ALA A 343 25.93 6.72 21.39
N PRO A 344 25.30 6.33 20.26
CA PRO A 344 24.14 5.46 20.31
C PRO A 344 24.59 4.21 21.04
N SER A 345 23.85 3.87 22.09
CA SER A 345 24.20 2.69 22.82
C SER A 345 23.95 1.48 21.93
N LEU A 346 24.94 0.58 21.82
CA LEU A 346 24.94 -0.55 20.89
C LEU A 346 23.66 -1.38 20.96
N LEU A 347 22.99 -1.38 22.12
CA LEU A 347 21.74 -2.07 22.35
C LEU A 347 20.52 -1.22 21.92
N GLU A 348 20.47 0.09 22.16
CA GLU A 348 19.41 0.96 21.61
C GLU A 348 19.26 0.78 20.10
N SER A 349 20.38 0.65 19.40
CA SER A 349 20.37 0.37 17.98
C SER A 349 19.87 -1.01 17.55
N ILE A 350 20.03 -2.02 18.40
CA ILE A 350 19.54 -3.37 18.09
C ILE A 350 18.02 -3.44 18.19
N PHE A 351 17.42 -2.59 19.02
CA PHE A 351 16.03 -2.76 19.45
C PHE A 351 15.09 -1.62 19.11
N ALA A 352 15.59 -0.39 18.89
CA ALA A 352 14.76 0.80 18.69
C ALA A 352 13.92 0.78 17.41
N GLY A 353 14.16 -0.15 16.47
CA GLY A 353 13.41 -0.21 15.21
C GLY A 353 12.30 -1.25 15.16
N VAL A 354 12.62 -2.53 15.28
CA VAL A 354 11.91 -3.49 14.41
C VAL A 354 10.54 -3.98 14.94
N LEU A 355 10.20 -3.84 16.23
CA LEU A 355 9.07 -4.58 16.83
C LEU A 355 8.31 -3.87 17.97
N ALA A 356 8.33 -2.55 18.11
CA ALA A 356 7.76 -1.91 19.30
C ALA A 356 6.41 -1.17 19.11
N GLN A 357 5.69 -1.34 17.99
CA GLN A 357 4.51 -0.48 17.70
C GLN A 357 3.21 -1.12 17.19
N ALA A 358 2.97 -2.42 17.35
CA ALA A 358 1.69 -3.00 16.91
C ALA A 358 0.52 -2.98 17.94
N VAL A 359 0.72 -2.57 19.20
CA VAL A 359 -0.32 -2.83 20.26
C VAL A 359 -0.98 -1.64 20.96
N ASP A 360 -0.70 -0.39 20.63
CA ASP A 360 -1.52 0.71 21.18
C ASP A 360 -2.78 1.04 20.35
N SER A 361 -3.12 0.18 19.37
CA SER A 361 -4.16 0.47 18.36
C SER A 361 -5.27 -0.58 18.23
N ALA A 362 -5.24 -1.68 18.99
CA ALA A 362 -6.12 -2.84 18.74
C ALA A 362 -6.97 -3.33 19.92
N SER A 363 -6.97 -2.64 21.07
CA SER A 363 -7.87 -2.97 22.20
C SER A 363 -9.19 -2.18 22.14
N GLY A 364 -9.91 -2.33 21.02
CA GLY A 364 -11.27 -1.83 20.82
C GLY A 364 -12.33 -2.89 21.11
N ALA A 365 -12.91 -2.82 22.32
CA ALA A 365 -14.22 -3.35 22.75
C ALA A 365 -14.72 -4.68 22.15
N VAL A 366 -14.43 -5.79 22.83
CA VAL A 366 -15.27 -6.99 22.79
C VAL A 366 -16.49 -6.73 23.69
N ASP A 367 -17.64 -6.44 23.07
CA ASP A 367 -18.94 -6.46 23.73
C ASP A 367 -19.24 -7.90 24.18
N THR A 368 -19.11 -8.15 25.48
CA THR A 368 -19.50 -9.42 26.10
C THR A 368 -20.99 -9.35 26.43
N PRO A 369 -21.84 -10.31 26.01
CA PRO A 369 -23.24 -10.32 26.37
C PRO A 369 -23.39 -10.49 27.89
N ALA A 370 -24.12 -9.57 28.52
CA ALA A 370 -24.42 -9.60 29.94
C ALA A 370 -25.31 -10.80 30.31
N GLU A 371 -24.82 -11.69 31.17
CA GLU A 371 -25.65 -12.57 31.99
C GLU A 371 -25.72 -12.01 33.43
N PRO A 372 -26.91 -11.96 34.06
CA PRO A 372 -27.08 -11.35 35.37
C PRO A 372 -26.80 -12.39 36.47
N VAL A 373 -25.84 -12.10 37.34
CA VAL A 373 -25.71 -12.82 38.62
C VAL A 373 -25.82 -11.84 39.77
N ASP A 374 -26.93 -11.96 40.49
CA ASP A 374 -27.18 -11.47 41.83
C ASP A 374 -26.03 -11.83 42.78
N ARG A 375 -25.38 -10.82 43.39
CA ARG A 375 -24.92 -10.94 44.78
C ARG A 375 -24.78 -9.59 45.49
N ALA A 376 -25.29 -9.62 46.71
CA ALA A 376 -25.53 -8.55 47.66
C ALA A 376 -24.24 -7.85 48.19
N PRO A 377 -24.39 -6.70 48.88
CA PRO A 377 -23.35 -5.70 49.06
C PRO A 377 -22.52 -5.94 50.32
N ASP A 378 -21.26 -5.52 50.32
CA ASP A 378 -20.59 -5.23 51.58
C ASP A 378 -19.57 -4.09 51.50
N ALA A 379 -19.68 -3.26 52.54
CA ALA A 379 -18.72 -2.32 53.10
C ALA A 379 -17.99 -1.31 52.21
N SER A 380 -18.50 -0.08 52.28
CA SER A 380 -17.80 1.17 52.00
C SER A 380 -16.73 1.45 53.04
N ALA A 381 -15.52 1.85 52.61
CA ALA A 381 -14.58 2.62 53.42
C ALA A 381 -14.05 3.78 52.55
N PRO A 382 -14.08 5.04 53.04
CA PRO A 382 -13.56 6.19 52.31
C PRO A 382 -12.05 6.28 52.52
N MET A 383 -11.26 6.17 51.45
CA MET A 383 -9.86 6.58 51.49
C MET A 383 -9.75 8.04 51.08
N SER A 384 -9.05 8.80 51.93
CA SER A 384 -8.78 10.22 51.83
C SER A 384 -8.15 10.64 50.50
N GLU A 385 -8.72 11.67 49.88
CA GLU A 385 -8.00 12.65 49.09
C GLU A 385 -6.94 13.33 49.96
N GLY A 386 -5.68 13.32 49.54
CA GLY A 386 -4.67 14.23 50.09
C GLY A 386 -3.28 13.67 50.29
N GLU A 387 -2.63 13.18 49.23
CA GLU A 387 -1.17 13.22 49.14
C GLU A 387 -0.75 13.82 47.80
N LEU A 388 -0.10 14.97 47.91
CA LEU A 388 0.53 15.72 46.84
C LEU A 388 1.55 14.82 46.14
N ARG A 389 1.46 14.75 44.81
CA ARG A 389 2.45 14.13 43.93
C ARG A 389 3.83 14.78 44.16
N GLU A 390 4.63 14.17 45.02
CA GLU A 390 6.09 14.34 45.03
C GLU A 390 6.64 13.80 43.71
N GLY A 391 7.61 14.53 43.15
CA GLY A 391 8.02 14.45 41.76
C GLY A 391 8.32 13.03 41.27
N VAL A 392 7.65 12.64 40.19
CA VAL A 392 8.10 11.52 39.36
C VAL A 392 9.48 11.90 38.84
N ILE A 393 10.50 11.30 39.43
CA ILE A 393 11.87 11.31 38.91
C ILE A 393 11.76 10.67 37.53
N VAL A 394 11.95 11.48 36.48
CA VAL A 394 12.09 10.97 35.11
C VAL A 394 13.27 10.01 35.17
N PRO A 395 13.11 8.72 34.83
CA PRO A 395 14.23 7.78 34.84
C PRO A 395 15.35 8.35 33.98
N ASP A 396 16.56 8.36 34.51
CA ASP A 396 17.77 8.79 33.78
C ASP A 396 17.75 8.17 32.38
N SER A 397 18.10 8.97 31.37
CA SER A 397 18.14 8.50 29.99
C SER A 397 19.00 7.24 29.92
N VAL A 398 18.48 6.20 29.26
CA VAL A 398 19.13 4.87 29.17
C VAL A 398 20.58 5.00 28.66
N ASP A 399 20.86 6.02 27.86
CA ASP A 399 22.17 6.39 27.31
C ASP A 399 23.25 6.68 28.35
N SER A 400 22.86 7.11 29.54
CA SER A 400 23.79 7.42 30.63
C SER A 400 24.20 6.19 31.44
N GLN A 401 23.51 5.05 31.26
CA GLN A 401 23.75 3.86 32.06
C GLN A 401 25.07 3.17 31.66
N PRO A 402 25.83 2.65 32.64
CA PRO A 402 27.07 1.95 32.37
C PRO A 402 26.90 0.75 31.43
N ILE A 403 27.83 0.59 30.51
CA ILE A 403 27.94 -0.55 29.60
C ILE A 403 28.92 -1.55 30.23
N THR A 404 28.44 -2.73 30.62
CA THR A 404 29.25 -3.77 31.26
C THR A 404 29.37 -4.98 30.36
N LEU A 405 30.60 -5.28 29.92
CA LEU A 405 31.01 -6.51 29.25
C LEU A 405 31.57 -7.49 30.28
N ARG A 406 31.08 -8.73 30.30
CA ARG A 406 31.61 -9.86 31.08
C ARG A 406 32.04 -10.96 30.13
N TRP A 407 33.09 -11.69 30.46
CA TRP A 407 33.56 -12.87 29.74
C TRP A 407 34.32 -13.78 30.71
N THR A 408 34.45 -15.07 30.41
CA THR A 408 35.08 -16.04 31.30
C THR A 408 36.37 -16.63 30.76
N GLY A 409 36.59 -16.57 29.44
CA GLY A 409 37.74 -17.15 28.77
C GLY A 409 38.85 -16.14 28.47
N LEU A 410 39.64 -16.47 27.45
CA LEU A 410 40.79 -15.68 27.00
C LEU A 410 40.35 -14.35 26.38
N LEU A 411 40.90 -13.24 26.86
CA LEU A 411 40.96 -11.98 26.12
C LEU A 411 42.34 -11.86 25.48
N ARG A 412 42.39 -11.60 24.17
CA ARG A 412 43.63 -11.38 23.41
C ARG A 412 43.54 -10.13 22.55
N VAL A 413 44.48 -9.20 22.71
CA VAL A 413 44.60 -7.96 21.92
C VAL A 413 45.90 -7.99 21.14
N VAL A 414 45.82 -7.87 19.82
CA VAL A 414 46.98 -7.90 18.92
C VAL A 414 46.88 -6.79 17.86
N PRO A 415 48.01 -6.24 17.38
CA PRO A 415 48.02 -5.29 16.29
C PRO A 415 47.68 -5.99 14.97
N ILE A 416 46.90 -5.34 14.13
CA ILE A 416 46.58 -5.82 12.79
C ILE A 416 47.74 -5.44 11.86
N VAL A 417 48.29 -6.43 11.16
CA VAL A 417 49.41 -6.22 10.23
C VAL A 417 48.92 -5.68 8.89
N ASP A 418 47.71 -6.06 8.48
CA ASP A 418 47.03 -5.49 7.33
C ASP A 418 46.68 -4.03 7.59
N ARG A 419 47.05 -3.13 6.66
CA ARG A 419 46.81 -1.69 6.80
C ARG A 419 45.36 -1.31 6.51
N ASP A 420 44.61 -2.18 5.83
CA ASP A 420 43.22 -1.92 5.46
C ASP A 420 42.35 -3.17 5.64
N PRO A 421 42.23 -3.68 6.89
CA PRO A 421 41.40 -4.84 7.14
C PRO A 421 39.95 -4.49 6.78
N ALA A 422 39.28 -5.39 6.06
CA ALA A 422 37.93 -5.13 5.54
C ALA A 422 36.93 -4.53 6.56
N PRO A 423 36.90 -4.95 7.85
CA PRO A 423 36.05 -4.32 8.87
C PRO A 423 36.34 -2.84 9.17
N LEU A 424 37.58 -2.36 8.95
CA LEU A 424 38.00 -0.97 9.21
C LEU A 424 38.17 -0.14 7.92
N ALA A 425 37.86 -0.69 6.74
CA ALA A 425 37.93 0.05 5.48
C ALA A 425 37.03 1.30 5.51
N HIS A 426 35.88 1.20 6.18
CA HIS A 426 34.89 2.27 6.28
C HIS A 426 34.55 2.68 7.71
N ASP A 427 35.13 2.01 8.71
CA ASP A 427 34.81 2.22 10.11
C ASP A 427 36.08 2.33 10.95
N ASP A 428 35.97 3.02 12.09
CA ASP A 428 37.05 3.12 13.06
C ASP A 428 36.85 2.16 14.22
N VAL A 429 35.61 1.71 14.45
CA VAL A 429 35.28 0.67 15.42
C VAL A 429 34.27 -0.28 14.78
N TYR A 430 34.60 -1.56 14.81
CA TYR A 430 33.73 -2.63 14.33
C TYR A 430 33.69 -3.74 15.38
N LEU A 431 32.50 -4.25 15.66
CA LEU A 431 32.26 -5.28 16.67
C LEU A 431 31.57 -6.46 15.99
N ARG A 432 31.96 -7.69 16.33
CA ARG A 432 31.30 -8.92 15.88
C ARG A 432 31.12 -9.86 17.06
N PHE A 433 29.87 -10.18 17.37
CA PHE A 433 29.49 -11.23 18.29
C PHE A 433 29.18 -12.50 17.50
N THR A 434 29.67 -13.64 17.95
CA THR A 434 29.38 -14.95 17.37
C THR A 434 29.13 -15.98 18.46
N ALA A 435 28.29 -16.96 18.17
CA ALA A 435 27.98 -18.06 19.08
C ALA A 435 28.30 -19.42 18.43
N MET A 436 29.58 -19.77 18.36
CA MET A 436 30.04 -21.01 17.72
C MET A 436 29.73 -22.27 18.52
N GLU A 437 29.64 -22.17 19.85
CA GLU A 437 29.38 -23.28 20.78
C GLU A 437 27.91 -23.35 21.20
N THR A 438 27.30 -22.21 21.56
CA THR A 438 25.89 -22.12 21.97
C THR A 438 24.94 -22.02 20.78
N GLY A 439 25.46 -21.76 19.58
CA GLY A 439 24.75 -21.73 18.30
C GLY A 439 24.03 -20.42 17.98
N LEU A 440 23.73 -19.58 18.98
CA LEU A 440 22.97 -18.34 18.81
C LEU A 440 23.45 -17.22 19.75
N VAL A 441 23.78 -16.06 19.18
CA VAL A 441 23.87 -14.79 19.89
C VAL A 441 22.46 -14.38 20.26
N ARG A 442 22.21 -14.19 21.56
CA ARG A 442 20.90 -13.75 22.07
C ARG A 442 20.98 -12.31 22.54
N PHE A 443 19.91 -11.58 22.35
CA PHE A 443 19.81 -10.20 22.82
C PHE A 443 18.40 -9.96 23.37
N GLU A 444 18.30 -9.24 24.48
CA GLU A 444 17.08 -8.96 25.24
C GLU A 444 17.02 -7.48 25.61
N GLU A 445 15.87 -6.85 25.37
CA GLU A 445 15.50 -5.52 25.87
C GLU A 445 13.99 -5.55 26.15
N PRO A 446 13.55 -5.93 27.37
CA PRO A 446 12.14 -6.12 27.67
C PRO A 446 11.28 -4.92 27.24
N PRO A 447 10.17 -5.14 26.50
CA PRO A 447 9.51 -6.43 26.20
C PRO A 447 10.01 -7.16 24.94
N SER A 448 11.10 -6.70 24.33
CA SER A 448 11.69 -7.25 23.10
C SER A 448 12.83 -8.25 23.37
N SER A 449 13.00 -9.21 22.46
CA SER A 449 14.10 -10.17 22.48
C SER A 449 14.42 -10.65 21.07
N GLY A 450 15.58 -11.27 20.87
CA GLY A 450 15.90 -11.90 19.61
C GLY A 450 17.16 -12.73 19.63
N HIS A 451 17.43 -13.39 18.51
CA HIS A 451 18.63 -14.18 18.33
C HIS A 451 19.09 -14.21 16.86
N ALA A 452 20.41 -14.37 16.69
CA ALA A 452 21.10 -14.52 15.41
C ALA A 452 22.34 -15.40 15.59
N ALA A 453 22.94 -15.92 14.51
CA ALA A 453 24.24 -16.61 14.59
C ALA A 453 25.39 -15.62 14.80
N SER A 454 25.29 -14.44 14.19
CA SER A 454 26.20 -13.33 14.41
C SER A 454 25.48 -11.99 14.47
N VAL A 455 26.06 -11.10 15.29
CA VAL A 455 25.65 -9.70 15.40
C VAL A 455 26.88 -8.85 15.13
N GLU A 456 26.85 -8.06 14.07
CA GLU A 456 27.94 -7.17 13.66
C GLU A 456 27.51 -5.72 13.80
N TYR A 457 28.36 -4.88 14.38
CA TYR A 457 28.09 -3.46 14.56
C TYR A 457 29.27 -2.61 14.08
N ALA A 458 29.03 -1.81 13.06
CA ALA A 458 29.99 -0.87 12.51
C ALA A 458 29.67 0.53 13.05
N ALA A 459 30.40 0.94 14.09
CA ALA A 459 30.00 2.07 14.93
C ALA A 459 30.07 3.42 14.19
N THR A 460 31.06 3.60 13.30
CA THR A 460 31.23 4.86 12.57
C THR A 460 30.08 5.11 11.58
N ARG A 461 29.59 4.06 10.93
CA ARG A 461 28.44 4.15 10.01
C ARG A 461 27.09 3.91 10.70
N GLU A 462 27.10 3.59 11.99
CA GLU A 462 25.92 3.19 12.75
C GLU A 462 25.12 2.09 12.02
N LEU A 463 25.83 1.05 11.60
CA LEU A 463 25.31 -0.07 10.83
C LEU A 463 25.34 -1.34 11.66
N LEU A 464 24.16 -1.89 11.94
CA LEU A 464 23.99 -3.19 12.60
C LEU A 464 23.62 -4.24 11.56
N THR A 465 24.27 -5.41 11.60
CA THR A 465 23.95 -6.56 10.75
C THR A 465 23.71 -7.78 11.61
N LEU A 466 22.54 -8.39 11.47
CA LEU A 466 22.16 -9.65 12.10
C LEU A 466 22.18 -10.75 11.03
N THR A 467 22.86 -11.85 11.29
CA THR A 467 22.92 -13.00 10.37
C THR A 467 22.53 -14.28 11.10
N GLY A 468 21.57 -15.03 10.58
CA GLY A 468 21.03 -16.25 11.21
C GLY A 468 21.73 -17.54 10.80
N PRO A 469 21.80 -18.58 11.66
CA PRO A 469 22.29 -19.89 11.26
C PRO A 469 21.25 -20.57 10.37
N GLY A 470 21.68 -21.12 9.23
CA GLY A 470 20.75 -21.65 8.23
C GLY A 470 19.76 -20.60 7.68
N GLY A 471 20.04 -19.30 7.89
CA GLY A 471 19.18 -18.21 7.44
C GLY A 471 18.00 -17.89 8.38
N SER A 472 18.13 -18.02 9.70
CA SER A 472 17.11 -17.55 10.65
C SER A 472 17.64 -16.61 11.75
N VAL A 473 17.35 -15.33 11.61
CA VAL A 473 17.35 -14.27 12.61
C VAL A 473 15.93 -14.18 13.11
N ARG A 474 15.70 -14.24 14.41
CA ARG A 474 14.39 -14.03 15.01
C ARG A 474 14.42 -12.81 15.90
N LEU A 475 13.49 -11.90 15.68
CA LEU A 475 13.23 -10.75 16.54
C LEU A 475 11.80 -10.91 17.07
N ALA A 476 11.56 -10.72 18.36
CA ALA A 476 10.24 -10.87 18.99
C ALA A 476 9.98 -9.72 19.98
N SER A 477 8.71 -9.38 20.14
CA SER A 477 8.20 -8.43 21.12
C SER A 477 6.90 -8.98 21.69
N GLU A 478 6.77 -9.02 23.01
CA GLU A 478 5.64 -9.64 23.72
C GLU A 478 4.27 -9.17 23.21
N HIS A 479 4.21 -7.94 22.70
CA HIS A 479 2.98 -7.34 22.21
C HIS A 479 2.99 -7.05 20.72
N ALA A 480 4.12 -7.01 20.01
CA ALA A 480 4.08 -6.69 18.59
C ALA A 480 4.21 -7.89 17.65
N GLY A 481 4.39 -9.09 18.21
CA GLY A 481 4.62 -10.30 17.45
C GLY A 481 6.10 -10.55 17.22
N TRP A 482 6.44 -11.20 16.11
CA TRP A 482 7.84 -11.55 15.82
C TRP A 482 8.13 -11.59 14.32
N MET A 483 9.39 -11.34 13.99
CA MET A 483 9.93 -11.40 12.64
C MET A 483 10.97 -12.52 12.56
N GLU A 484 10.95 -13.28 11.48
CA GLU A 484 11.97 -14.25 11.10
C GLU A 484 12.56 -13.89 9.74
N SER A 485 13.88 -13.89 9.62
CA SER A 485 14.57 -13.51 8.38
C SER A 485 15.94 -14.14 8.22
N SER A 486 16.56 -14.09 7.04
CA SER A 486 17.91 -14.64 6.88
C SER A 486 19.02 -13.68 7.34
N ARG A 487 18.87 -12.41 6.98
CA ARG A 487 19.83 -11.35 7.27
C ARG A 487 19.09 -10.03 7.40
N THR A 488 19.30 -9.35 8.52
CA THR A 488 18.74 -8.01 8.77
C THR A 488 19.87 -6.99 8.85
N ILE A 489 19.75 -5.89 8.13
CA ILE A 489 20.69 -4.78 8.11
C ILE A 489 19.95 -3.53 8.60
N VAL A 490 20.39 -2.97 9.71
CA VAL A 490 19.80 -1.78 10.33
C VAL A 490 20.77 -0.61 10.20
N ARG A 491 20.34 0.47 9.54
CA ARG A 491 21.06 1.75 9.39
C ARG A 491 20.43 2.76 10.34
N LEU A 492 21.06 2.96 11.48
CA LEU A 492 20.47 3.69 12.59
C LEU A 492 20.41 5.20 12.34
N ALA A 493 21.42 5.70 11.63
CA ALA A 493 21.50 7.11 11.25
C ALA A 493 20.42 7.51 10.22
N SER A 494 19.93 6.57 9.39
CA SER A 494 18.85 6.83 8.42
C SER A 494 17.49 6.31 8.87
N GLY A 495 17.43 5.47 9.90
CA GLY A 495 16.19 4.82 10.32
C GLY A 495 15.72 3.75 9.33
N GLU A 496 16.62 3.19 8.53
CA GLU A 496 16.27 2.19 7.51
C GLU A 496 16.67 0.79 7.97
N VAL A 497 15.77 -0.17 7.79
CA VAL A 497 16.01 -1.59 8.04
C VAL A 497 15.76 -2.36 6.76
N THR A 498 16.78 -3.05 6.27
CA THR A 498 16.68 -3.92 5.09
C THR A 498 16.86 -5.37 5.52
N VAL A 499 15.88 -6.19 5.19
CA VAL A 499 15.92 -7.63 5.37
C VAL A 499 16.17 -8.28 4.03
N VAL A 500 17.32 -8.94 3.87
CA VAL A 500 17.75 -9.56 2.62
C VAL A 500 17.36 -11.03 2.61
N GLY A 501 16.77 -11.48 1.51
CA GLY A 501 16.29 -12.85 1.31
C GLY A 501 14.91 -13.09 1.93
N PRO A 502 14.48 -14.35 2.00
CA PRO A 502 13.15 -14.71 2.47
C PRO A 502 12.98 -14.38 3.95
N GLY A 503 11.76 -13.98 4.30
CA GLY A 503 11.40 -13.67 5.67
C GLY A 503 9.89 -13.57 5.87
N GLN A 504 9.51 -13.41 7.13
CA GLN A 504 8.13 -13.37 7.58
C GLN A 504 7.97 -12.54 8.86
N VAL A 505 6.87 -11.81 8.96
CA VAL A 505 6.43 -11.08 10.17
C VAL A 505 5.10 -11.66 10.59
N TYR A 506 4.98 -12.00 11.87
CA TYR A 506 3.78 -12.53 12.51
C TYR A 506 3.21 -11.53 13.50
N ASP A 507 1.88 -11.51 13.60
CA ASP A 507 1.15 -10.78 14.66
C ASP A 507 1.38 -11.41 16.05
N ALA A 508 1.18 -10.63 17.11
CA ALA A 508 1.34 -11.11 18.50
C ALA A 508 0.35 -12.22 18.86
N ASP A 509 -0.85 -12.17 18.26
CA ASP A 509 -1.90 -13.16 18.45
C ASP A 509 -1.68 -14.44 17.63
N HIS A 510 -0.59 -14.53 16.84
CA HIS A 510 -0.33 -15.73 16.06
C HIS A 510 0.00 -16.90 16.97
N ASP A 511 -0.88 -17.90 17.05
CA ASP A 511 -0.61 -19.18 17.72
C ASP A 511 -0.54 -20.30 16.66
N PRO A 512 0.67 -20.70 16.21
CA PRO A 512 0.81 -21.76 15.21
C PRO A 512 0.37 -23.14 15.74
N ALA A 513 0.27 -23.32 17.07
CA ALA A 513 -0.11 -24.58 17.71
C ALA A 513 -1.57 -24.61 18.18
N GLY A 514 -2.25 -23.46 18.19
CA GLY A 514 -3.61 -23.32 18.69
C GLY A 514 -4.66 -24.07 17.86
N PRO A 515 -5.78 -24.50 18.49
CA PRO A 515 -6.90 -25.12 17.77
C PRO A 515 -7.59 -24.12 16.83
N ASP A 516 -7.59 -22.83 17.18
CA ASP A 516 -8.10 -21.73 16.38
C ASP A 516 -6.95 -21.06 15.60
N ARG A 517 -6.48 -21.73 14.55
CA ARG A 517 -5.39 -21.26 13.68
C ARG A 517 -5.76 -19.96 12.96
N ARG A 518 -5.67 -18.83 13.67
CA ARG A 518 -5.69 -17.50 13.05
C ARG A 518 -4.27 -17.20 12.58
N GLU A 519 -4.03 -17.51 11.31
CA GLU A 519 -2.79 -17.13 10.66
C GLU A 519 -2.87 -15.64 10.32
N LYS A 520 -2.00 -14.84 10.94
CA LYS A 520 -1.81 -13.43 10.63
C LYS A 520 -0.33 -13.17 10.39
N TYR A 521 0.05 -13.02 9.14
CA TYR A 521 1.44 -12.82 8.78
C TYR A 521 1.61 -12.09 7.45
N VAL A 522 2.78 -11.50 7.27
CA VAL A 522 3.31 -11.05 5.98
C VAL A 522 4.58 -11.83 5.69
N ARG A 523 4.71 -12.43 4.51
CA ARG A 523 5.90 -13.14 4.06
C ARG A 523 6.39 -12.59 2.72
N TRP A 524 7.68 -12.75 2.44
CA TRP A 524 8.34 -12.35 1.20
C TRP A 524 9.51 -13.30 0.88
N LEU A 525 9.98 -13.31 -0.37
CA LEU A 525 11.09 -14.17 -0.82
C LEU A 525 12.39 -13.41 -1.08
N ASP A 526 12.33 -12.15 -1.53
CA ASP A 526 13.54 -11.43 -1.98
C ASP A 526 14.04 -10.41 -0.95
N GLN A 527 13.21 -9.45 -0.57
CA GLN A 527 13.62 -8.36 0.33
C GLN A 527 12.42 -7.75 1.07
N ALA A 528 12.65 -7.27 2.30
CA ALA A 528 11.76 -6.34 2.95
C ALA A 528 12.52 -5.11 3.44
N ASP A 529 11.98 -3.92 3.21
CA ASP A 529 12.54 -2.65 3.67
C ASP A 529 11.56 -1.96 4.61
N PHE A 530 12.06 -1.49 5.75
CA PHE A 530 11.30 -0.73 6.73
C PHE A 530 11.97 0.62 6.94
N ALA A 531 11.18 1.68 6.91
CA ALA A 531 11.64 3.04 7.21
C ALA A 531 11.01 3.49 8.52
N PHE A 532 11.82 4.05 9.40
CA PHE A 532 11.44 4.53 10.72
C PHE A 532 11.63 6.04 10.83
N GLU A 533 10.79 6.69 11.62
CA GLU A 533 10.89 8.11 11.93
C GLU A 533 12.17 8.36 12.72
N LEU A 534 12.90 9.42 12.36
CA LEU A 534 14.03 9.93 13.13
C LEU A 534 13.52 10.97 14.14
N SER A 535 14.03 10.91 15.36
CA SER A 535 13.87 11.96 16.38
C SER A 535 14.51 13.28 15.93
N GLU A 536 14.22 14.37 16.62
CA GLU A 536 14.82 15.69 16.35
C GLU A 536 16.36 15.66 16.40
N ASP A 537 16.93 14.77 17.22
CA ASP A 537 18.37 14.55 17.35
C ASP A 537 18.97 13.61 16.29
N GLY A 538 18.17 13.19 15.30
CA GLY A 538 18.59 12.32 14.20
C GLY A 538 18.69 10.85 14.56
N ARG A 539 18.12 10.41 15.68
CA ARG A 539 18.12 8.99 16.10
C ARG A 539 16.87 8.27 15.63
N MET A 540 17.03 7.05 15.14
CA MET A 540 15.94 6.13 14.85
C MET A 540 15.00 6.00 16.06
N THR A 541 13.71 6.19 15.82
CA THR A 541 12.65 5.91 16.80
C THR A 541 11.99 4.56 16.48
N SER A 542 11.14 4.09 17.39
CA SER A 542 10.32 2.90 17.20
C SER A 542 9.16 3.07 16.22
N ARG A 543 9.05 4.23 15.57
CA ARG A 543 7.88 4.59 14.75
C ARG A 543 8.12 4.24 13.31
N ILE A 544 7.41 3.23 12.82
CA ILE A 544 7.45 2.86 11.42
C ILE A 544 6.69 3.90 10.58
N VAL A 545 7.25 4.26 9.44
CA VAL A 545 6.67 5.18 8.45
C VAL A 545 6.28 4.42 7.18
N GLN A 546 7.08 3.42 6.81
CA GLN A 546 6.84 2.62 5.62
C GLN A 546 7.39 1.19 5.79
N ALA A 547 6.69 0.22 5.23
CA ALA A 547 7.17 -1.14 5.01
C ALA A 547 6.97 -1.51 3.53
N THR A 548 8.01 -2.06 2.90
CA THR A 548 7.98 -2.58 1.53
C THR A 548 8.39 -4.05 1.57
N PHE A 549 7.68 -4.92 0.87
CA PHE A 549 7.95 -6.37 0.79
C PHE A 549 7.99 -6.76 -0.68
N SER A 550 9.01 -7.51 -1.12
CA SER A 550 9.20 -7.90 -2.53
C SER A 550 9.60 -9.36 -2.72
N GLY A 551 9.32 -9.88 -3.91
CA GLY A 551 9.56 -11.28 -4.31
C GLY A 551 8.44 -12.17 -3.80
N ASP A 552 7.29 -12.17 -4.50
CA ASP A 552 6.09 -12.94 -4.13
C ASP A 552 5.60 -12.66 -2.70
N ALA A 553 5.46 -11.37 -2.38
CA ALA A 553 4.96 -10.92 -1.11
C ALA A 553 3.52 -11.40 -0.88
N ARG A 554 3.26 -11.95 0.31
CA ARG A 554 1.93 -12.44 0.70
C ARG A 554 1.58 -11.94 2.09
N ALA A 555 0.40 -11.34 2.24
CA ALA A 555 -0.20 -11.04 3.53
C ALA A 555 -1.44 -11.91 3.76
N VAL A 556 -1.59 -12.46 4.97
CA VAL A 556 -2.70 -13.33 5.38
C VAL A 556 -3.31 -12.80 6.67
N ASP A 557 -4.64 -12.80 6.75
CA ASP A 557 -5.43 -12.57 7.96
C ASP A 557 -6.59 -13.57 8.00
N ALA A 558 -6.40 -14.66 8.74
CA ALA A 558 -7.29 -15.82 8.78
C ALA A 558 -7.51 -16.44 7.38
N ASP A 559 -8.72 -16.36 6.84
CA ASP A 559 -9.11 -16.85 5.51
C ASP A 559 -8.90 -15.83 4.39
N LYS A 560 -8.58 -14.58 4.74
CA LYS A 560 -8.29 -13.49 3.80
C LYS A 560 -6.82 -13.51 3.42
N ARG A 561 -6.53 -13.25 2.15
CA ARG A 561 -5.16 -13.27 1.64
C ARG A 561 -4.98 -12.28 0.51
N ILE A 562 -3.80 -11.68 0.43
CA ILE A 562 -3.33 -10.97 -0.75
C ILE A 562 -1.94 -11.48 -1.14
N ASP A 563 -1.79 -11.83 -2.40
CA ASP A 563 -0.54 -12.19 -3.08
C ASP A 563 -0.16 -11.04 -4.02
N ALA A 564 1.11 -10.67 -4.09
CA ALA A 564 1.61 -9.60 -4.97
C ALA A 564 3.12 -9.74 -5.22
N ASP A 565 3.64 -9.20 -6.32
CA ASP A 565 5.08 -9.11 -6.54
C ASP A 565 5.74 -8.16 -5.52
N MET A 566 5.01 -7.10 -5.16
CA MET A 566 5.43 -6.11 -4.17
C MET A 566 4.23 -5.61 -3.36
N LEU A 567 4.40 -5.53 -2.04
CA LEU A 567 3.47 -4.89 -1.10
C LEU A 567 4.13 -3.67 -0.46
N VAL A 568 3.41 -2.56 -0.35
CA VAL A 568 3.86 -1.34 0.32
C VAL A 568 2.80 -0.89 1.32
N ALA A 569 3.17 -0.74 2.58
CA ALA A 569 2.31 -0.21 3.63
C ALA A 569 2.90 1.11 4.13
N HIS A 570 2.08 2.16 4.16
CA HIS A 570 2.43 3.46 4.71
C HIS A 570 1.72 3.70 6.03
N PHE A 571 2.46 4.21 7.01
CA PHE A 571 2.03 4.39 8.38
C PHE A 571 2.06 5.87 8.76
N ASP A 572 1.06 6.30 9.53
CA ASP A 572 0.97 7.66 10.06
C ASP A 572 0.28 7.63 11.42
N ARG A 573 0.50 8.68 12.20
CA ARG A 573 -0.18 8.89 13.48
C ARG A 573 -1.61 9.30 13.25
N ASP A 574 -2.51 8.68 14.01
CA ASP A 574 -3.85 9.19 14.17
C ASP A 574 -3.87 10.33 15.21
N SER A 575 -5.06 10.87 15.49
CA SER A 575 -5.25 11.90 16.51
C SER A 575 -5.02 11.41 17.95
N THR A 576 -5.00 10.10 18.19
CA THR A 576 -4.74 9.49 19.51
C THR A 576 -3.25 9.24 19.74
N GLY A 577 -2.41 9.39 18.70
CA GLY A 577 -0.99 9.08 18.72
C GLY A 577 -0.68 7.62 18.37
N SER A 578 -1.72 6.83 18.10
CA SER A 578 -1.65 5.48 17.59
C SER A 578 -1.13 5.48 16.15
N HIS A 579 -0.26 4.52 15.85
CA HIS A 579 0.26 4.31 14.50
C HIS A 579 -0.58 3.24 13.83
N GLY A 580 -0.98 3.51 12.59
CA GLY A 580 -1.72 2.57 11.79
C GLY A 580 -1.49 2.80 10.31
N VAL A 581 -1.78 1.77 9.52
CA VAL A 581 -1.72 1.87 8.06
C VAL A 581 -2.73 2.92 7.60
N PHE A 582 -2.26 3.95 6.91
CA PHE A 582 -3.13 4.95 6.28
C PHE A 582 -3.24 4.73 4.76
N ARG A 583 -2.33 3.97 4.17
CA ARG A 583 -2.36 3.59 2.76
C ARG A 583 -1.64 2.26 2.54
N PHE A 584 -2.22 1.42 1.69
CA PHE A 584 -1.65 0.15 1.29
C PHE A 584 -1.64 0.05 -0.23
N GLU A 585 -0.51 -0.31 -0.81
CA GLU A 585 -0.33 -0.50 -2.24
C GLU A 585 0.16 -1.93 -2.52
N ALA A 586 -0.34 -2.56 -3.58
CA ALA A 586 0.10 -3.87 -4.04
C ALA A 586 0.27 -3.86 -5.56
N PHE A 587 1.28 -4.57 -6.07
CA PHE A 587 1.64 -4.64 -7.49
C PHE A 587 1.58 -6.09 -7.98
N SER A 588 0.98 -6.32 -9.14
CA SER A 588 0.59 -7.66 -9.64
C SER A 588 -0.22 -8.42 -8.60
N ALA A 589 -1.24 -7.76 -8.04
CA ALA A 589 -1.93 -8.20 -6.85
C ALA A 589 -3.07 -9.17 -7.17
N THR A 590 -3.25 -10.18 -6.32
CA THR A 590 -4.45 -11.02 -6.24
C THR A 590 -4.89 -11.11 -4.78
N ALA A 591 -6.04 -10.53 -4.46
CA ALA A 591 -6.66 -10.55 -3.15
C ALA A 591 -7.88 -11.50 -3.13
N VAL A 592 -8.05 -12.20 -2.02
CA VAL A 592 -9.20 -13.07 -1.74
C VAL A 592 -9.80 -12.72 -0.37
N ASP A 593 -11.13 -12.68 -0.29
CA ASP A 593 -11.85 -12.21 0.91
C ASP A 593 -12.18 -13.33 1.93
N GLY A 594 -11.84 -14.59 1.62
CA GLY A 594 -12.16 -15.77 2.42
C GLY A 594 -13.58 -16.31 2.22
N ALA A 595 -14.49 -15.51 1.65
CA ALA A 595 -15.88 -15.84 1.36
C ALA A 595 -16.14 -16.11 -0.13
N GLY A 596 -15.09 -16.46 -0.89
CA GLY A 596 -15.16 -16.77 -2.33
C GLY A 596 -15.06 -15.55 -3.26
N GLY A 597 -14.88 -14.35 -2.72
CA GLY A 597 -14.58 -13.15 -3.50
C GLY A 597 -13.10 -13.06 -3.88
N THR A 598 -12.82 -12.67 -5.12
CA THR A 598 -11.47 -12.48 -5.66
C THR A 598 -11.35 -11.12 -6.36
N LEU A 599 -10.20 -10.47 -6.21
CA LEU A 599 -9.84 -9.22 -6.88
C LEU A 599 -8.40 -9.35 -7.38
N SER A 600 -8.15 -9.23 -8.67
CA SER A 600 -6.80 -9.13 -9.23
C SER A 600 -6.62 -7.85 -10.04
N ALA A 601 -5.41 -7.28 -10.01
CA ALA A 601 -5.04 -6.08 -10.76
C ALA A 601 -3.51 -5.93 -10.83
N GLU A 602 -3.00 -5.23 -11.85
CA GLU A 602 -1.58 -4.86 -11.91
C GLU A 602 -1.18 -3.92 -10.78
N ARG A 603 -2.07 -3.01 -10.37
CA ARG A 603 -1.87 -2.14 -9.21
C ARG A 603 -3.15 -2.02 -8.41
N LEU A 604 -3.02 -2.20 -7.10
CA LEU A 604 -4.06 -2.00 -6.11
C LEU A 604 -3.61 -0.94 -5.10
N ASP A 605 -4.45 0.06 -4.82
CA ASP A 605 -4.20 1.14 -3.84
C ASP A 605 -5.42 1.30 -2.93
N VAL A 606 -5.20 1.18 -1.63
CA VAL A 606 -6.24 1.14 -0.60
C VAL A 606 -5.93 2.20 0.46
N PRO A 607 -6.52 3.40 0.38
CA PRO A 607 -6.41 4.39 1.44
C PRO A 607 -7.30 4.06 2.65
N PHE A 608 -6.74 4.25 3.83
CA PHE A 608 -7.42 4.06 5.11
C PHE A 608 -7.74 5.41 5.74
N SER A 609 -8.96 5.53 6.24
CA SER A 609 -9.42 6.67 7.02
C SER A 609 -9.38 6.34 8.52
N SER A 610 -9.05 7.33 9.34
CA SER A 610 -9.17 7.21 10.80
C SER A 610 -10.63 7.34 11.21
N SER A 611 -11.10 6.37 11.98
CA SER A 611 -12.37 6.46 12.70
C SER A 611 -12.16 7.21 14.03
N PRO A 612 -13.20 7.81 14.63
CA PRO A 612 -13.09 8.49 15.93
C PRO A 612 -12.59 7.61 17.08
N ASP A 613 -12.69 6.29 16.95
CA ASP A 613 -12.17 5.29 17.89
C ASP A 613 -10.66 4.99 17.70
N GLY A 614 -9.98 5.72 16.80
CA GLY A 614 -8.57 5.50 16.44
C GLY A 614 -8.34 4.36 15.43
N SER A 615 -9.36 3.53 15.17
CA SER A 615 -9.21 2.44 14.21
C SER A 615 -9.05 2.97 12.78
N ARG A 616 -8.10 2.42 12.03
CA ARG A 616 -7.93 2.70 10.60
C ARG A 616 -8.79 1.74 9.80
N ARG A 617 -9.56 2.26 8.84
CA ARG A 617 -10.49 1.46 8.03
C ARG A 617 -10.34 1.81 6.55
N PRO A 618 -10.38 0.82 5.65
CA PRO A 618 -10.32 1.10 4.22
C PRO A 618 -11.54 1.94 3.84
N SER A 619 -11.30 3.02 3.09
CA SER A 619 -12.34 3.95 2.65
C SER A 619 -12.64 3.83 1.16
N HIS A 620 -11.61 3.52 0.38
CA HIS A 620 -11.68 3.34 -1.06
C HIS A 620 -10.75 2.20 -1.46
N VAL A 621 -11.02 1.62 -2.62
CA VAL A 621 -10.14 0.69 -3.32
C VAL A 621 -10.00 1.21 -4.74
N TYR A 622 -8.77 1.43 -5.18
CA TYR A 622 -8.43 1.76 -6.56
C TYR A 622 -7.63 0.60 -7.13
N ALA A 623 -8.12 0.02 -8.22
CA ALA A 623 -7.47 -1.05 -8.96
C ALA A 623 -7.25 -0.59 -10.41
N SER A 624 -6.10 -0.89 -10.98
CA SER A 624 -5.77 -0.54 -12.37
C SER A 624 -4.87 -1.57 -13.03
N GLY A 625 -5.04 -1.73 -14.35
CA GLY A 625 -4.33 -2.70 -15.19
C GLY A 625 -4.95 -4.09 -15.05
N ASP A 626 -5.59 -4.56 -16.12
CA ASP A 626 -6.28 -5.86 -16.22
C ASP A 626 -7.01 -6.27 -14.92
N VAL A 627 -7.95 -5.42 -14.50
CA VAL A 627 -8.70 -5.61 -13.26
C VAL A 627 -9.75 -6.69 -13.47
N TYR A 628 -9.75 -7.69 -12.60
CA TYR A 628 -10.76 -8.74 -12.53
C TYR A 628 -11.30 -8.83 -11.11
N VAL A 629 -12.62 -8.69 -10.96
CA VAL A 629 -13.33 -8.89 -9.70
C VAL A 629 -14.32 -10.01 -9.89
N ALA A 630 -14.39 -10.96 -8.96
CA ALA A 630 -15.43 -11.98 -8.96
C ALA A 630 -15.95 -12.31 -7.56
N LYS A 631 -17.25 -12.55 -7.43
CA LYS A 631 -17.91 -13.00 -6.20
C LYS A 631 -19.25 -13.65 -6.52
N GLU A 632 -19.53 -14.82 -5.94
CA GLU A 632 -20.84 -15.50 -6.04
C GLU A 632 -21.32 -15.71 -7.50
N GLY A 633 -20.40 -16.01 -8.42
CA GLY A 633 -20.70 -16.21 -9.84
C GLY A 633 -20.90 -14.92 -10.65
N LYS A 634 -20.77 -13.74 -10.02
CA LYS A 634 -20.70 -12.43 -10.66
C LYS A 634 -19.25 -12.05 -10.91
N SER A 635 -18.95 -11.43 -12.04
CA SER A 635 -17.61 -10.91 -12.34
C SER A 635 -17.64 -9.57 -13.07
N ILE A 636 -16.59 -8.79 -12.88
CA ILE A 636 -16.30 -7.54 -13.60
C ILE A 636 -14.86 -7.61 -14.12
N GLU A 637 -14.69 -7.46 -15.42
CA GLU A 637 -13.41 -7.24 -16.11
C GLU A 637 -13.35 -5.80 -16.59
N THR A 638 -12.24 -5.10 -16.34
CA THR A 638 -12.04 -3.70 -16.74
C THR A 638 -10.57 -3.28 -16.64
N GLN A 639 -10.18 -2.14 -17.20
CA GLN A 639 -8.82 -1.61 -17.02
C GLN A 639 -8.64 -0.75 -15.75
N SER A 640 -9.73 -0.22 -15.19
CA SER A 640 -9.70 0.62 -14.00
C SER A 640 -10.96 0.45 -13.18
N LEU A 641 -10.81 0.29 -11.87
CA LEU A 641 -11.93 0.19 -10.93
C LEU A 641 -11.67 1.06 -9.70
N ALA A 642 -12.65 1.89 -9.35
CA ALA A 642 -12.69 2.64 -8.11
C ALA A 642 -13.94 2.23 -7.32
N ALA A 643 -13.74 1.75 -6.10
CA ALA A 643 -14.84 1.36 -5.22
C ALA A 643 -14.76 2.13 -3.90
N ARG A 644 -15.91 2.61 -3.42
CA ARG A 644 -16.05 3.25 -2.11
C ARG A 644 -16.59 2.25 -1.10
N ILE A 645 -15.90 2.14 0.04
CA ILE A 645 -16.25 1.22 1.11
C ILE A 645 -16.82 2.00 2.30
N VAL A 646 -17.95 1.54 2.82
CA VAL A 646 -18.53 2.03 4.08
C VAL A 646 -18.83 0.85 5.01
N ARG A 647 -19.17 1.14 6.27
CA ARG A 647 -19.74 0.12 7.15
C ARG A 647 -21.26 0.12 7.09
N ASP A 648 -21.84 -1.07 7.05
CA ASP A 648 -23.25 -1.28 7.25
C ASP A 648 -23.64 -1.13 8.73
N ALA A 649 -24.94 -1.25 9.03
CA ALA A 649 -25.47 -1.15 10.39
C ALA A 649 -24.98 -2.26 11.35
N ARG A 650 -24.43 -3.36 10.84
CA ARG A 650 -23.83 -4.47 11.61
C ARG A 650 -22.31 -4.30 11.77
N GLY A 651 -21.75 -3.22 11.23
CA GLY A 651 -20.33 -2.98 11.20
C GLY A 651 -19.57 -3.77 10.14
N GLY A 652 -20.25 -4.52 9.26
CA GLY A 652 -19.63 -5.16 8.10
C GLY A 652 -19.18 -4.11 7.08
N LEU A 653 -18.09 -4.37 6.35
CA LEU A 653 -17.68 -3.51 5.24
C LEU A 653 -18.56 -3.84 4.03
N THR A 654 -19.16 -2.82 3.41
CA THR A 654 -19.95 -2.94 2.19
C THR A 654 -19.46 -1.94 1.14
N VAL A 655 -19.56 -2.32 -0.13
CA VAL A 655 -19.22 -1.46 -1.25
C VAL A 655 -20.47 -0.64 -1.61
N THR A 656 -20.30 0.68 -1.67
CA THR A 656 -21.41 1.62 -1.89
C THR A 656 -21.44 2.14 -3.31
N ASP A 657 -20.32 2.66 -3.79
CA ASP A 657 -20.16 3.18 -5.13
C ASP A 657 -19.06 2.38 -5.84
N VAL A 658 -19.30 1.94 -7.07
CA VAL A 658 -18.32 1.30 -7.95
C VAL A 658 -18.30 2.06 -9.26
N ILE A 659 -17.11 2.45 -9.70
CA ILE A 659 -16.88 3.03 -11.02
C ILE A 659 -15.84 2.14 -11.71
N ALA A 660 -16.24 1.46 -12.77
CA ALA A 660 -15.35 0.74 -13.66
C ALA A 660 -15.25 1.50 -14.98
N ASP A 661 -14.03 1.65 -15.51
CA ASP A 661 -13.74 2.47 -16.68
C ASP A 661 -12.82 1.71 -17.66
N ARG A 662 -13.13 1.85 -18.95
CA ARG A 662 -12.50 1.23 -20.14
C ARG A 662 -12.70 -0.29 -20.20
N GLU A 663 -13.32 -0.72 -21.30
CA GLU A 663 -13.55 -2.14 -21.63
C GLU A 663 -14.22 -2.90 -20.47
N VAL A 664 -15.35 -2.40 -19.98
CA VAL A 664 -16.09 -3.05 -18.90
C VAL A 664 -16.85 -4.25 -19.46
N HIS A 665 -16.53 -5.44 -18.94
CA HIS A 665 -17.33 -6.65 -19.14
C HIS A 665 -17.85 -7.13 -17.78
N TYR A 666 -19.16 -7.08 -17.59
CA TYR A 666 -19.85 -7.65 -16.44
C TYR A 666 -20.48 -8.99 -16.83
N ALA A 667 -20.42 -9.97 -15.95
CA ALA A 667 -21.12 -11.24 -16.13
C ALA A 667 -21.75 -11.72 -14.81
N GLU A 668 -22.93 -12.33 -14.90
CA GLU A 668 -23.63 -13.01 -13.80
C GLU A 668 -24.03 -14.42 -14.25
N GLY A 669 -23.16 -15.38 -13.96
CA GLY A 669 -23.33 -16.78 -14.36
C GLY A 669 -23.45 -16.95 -15.89
N GLN A 670 -24.55 -17.56 -16.34
CA GLN A 670 -24.95 -17.67 -17.75
C GLN A 670 -26.16 -16.79 -18.08
N SER A 671 -26.60 -15.97 -17.13
CA SER A 671 -27.89 -15.29 -17.18
C SER A 671 -27.82 -13.86 -17.72
N ILE A 672 -26.73 -13.16 -17.38
CA ILE A 672 -26.54 -11.75 -17.75
C ILE A 672 -25.08 -11.56 -18.15
N ALA A 673 -24.86 -10.95 -19.31
CA ALA A 673 -23.58 -10.34 -19.67
C ALA A 673 -23.81 -8.88 -20.05
N ALA A 674 -22.91 -7.98 -19.69
CA ALA A 674 -23.01 -6.59 -20.11
C ALA A 674 -21.64 -6.05 -20.52
N GLU A 675 -21.63 -5.24 -21.56
CA GLU A 675 -20.43 -4.59 -22.10
C GLU A 675 -20.65 -3.08 -22.16
N ALA A 676 -19.66 -2.31 -21.72
CA ALA A 676 -19.70 -0.85 -21.77
C ALA A 676 -18.30 -0.24 -21.74
N GLU A 677 -18.18 1.03 -22.10
CA GLU A 677 -16.94 1.79 -21.85
C GLU A 677 -16.81 2.16 -20.37
N ARG A 678 -17.93 2.34 -19.67
CA ARG A 678 -17.97 2.70 -18.26
C ARG A 678 -19.18 2.11 -17.56
N LEU A 679 -18.99 1.66 -16.33
CA LEU A 679 -20.03 1.19 -15.42
C LEU A 679 -19.98 2.01 -14.13
N GLU A 680 -21.11 2.61 -13.76
CA GLU A 680 -21.31 3.23 -12.45
C GLU A 680 -22.38 2.44 -11.71
N ALA A 681 -22.03 1.83 -10.58
CA ALA A 681 -22.97 1.07 -9.76
C ALA A 681 -23.02 1.62 -8.34
N ASN A 682 -24.23 1.69 -7.79
CA ASN A 682 -24.48 2.02 -6.39
C ASN A 682 -25.13 0.81 -5.70
N GLY A 683 -24.37 0.16 -4.81
CA GLY A 683 -24.80 -1.05 -4.10
C GLY A 683 -25.87 -0.81 -3.02
N LEU A 684 -26.04 0.43 -2.55
CA LEU A 684 -27.11 0.78 -1.60
C LEU A 684 -28.45 0.98 -2.31
N ASP A 685 -28.43 1.69 -3.44
CA ASP A 685 -29.62 1.98 -4.24
C ASP A 685 -29.95 0.85 -5.22
N GLN A 686 -29.05 -0.12 -5.38
CA GLN A 686 -29.12 -1.22 -6.36
C GLN A 686 -29.33 -0.71 -7.79
N ILE A 687 -28.58 0.33 -8.15
CA ILE A 687 -28.62 0.96 -9.47
C ILE A 687 -27.28 0.69 -10.18
N ALA A 688 -27.33 0.28 -11.44
CA ALA A 688 -26.18 0.18 -12.33
C ALA A 688 -26.42 0.99 -13.59
N ILE A 689 -25.42 1.76 -14.02
CA ILE A 689 -25.47 2.64 -15.18
C ILE A 689 -24.31 2.24 -16.09
N LEU A 690 -24.65 1.70 -17.25
CA LEU A 690 -23.71 1.36 -18.31
C LEU A 690 -23.67 2.51 -19.32
N ILE A 691 -22.47 2.96 -19.67
CA ILE A 691 -22.24 4.06 -20.60
C ILE A 691 -21.34 3.56 -21.72
N GLY A 692 -21.84 3.56 -22.94
CA GLY A 692 -21.10 3.21 -24.14
C GLY A 692 -20.37 4.41 -24.75
N SER A 693 -19.41 4.13 -25.61
CA SER A 693 -18.82 5.12 -26.52
C SER A 693 -19.60 5.18 -27.84
N ALA A 694 -19.24 6.10 -28.73
CA ALA A 694 -19.85 6.18 -30.06
C ALA A 694 -19.53 4.94 -30.93
N ASP A 695 -18.36 4.33 -30.72
CA ASP A 695 -17.90 3.17 -31.49
C ASP A 695 -18.28 1.83 -30.82
N GLN A 696 -18.56 1.86 -29.51
CA GLN A 696 -18.96 0.69 -28.71
C GLN A 696 -20.09 1.09 -27.74
N PRO A 697 -21.36 1.02 -28.19
CA PRO A 697 -22.50 1.31 -27.33
C PRO A 697 -22.57 0.33 -26.15
N ALA A 698 -23.23 0.73 -25.06
CA ALA A 698 -23.50 -0.18 -23.97
C ALA A 698 -24.43 -1.29 -24.47
N ARG A 699 -24.12 -2.52 -24.08
CA ARG A 699 -24.84 -3.73 -24.46
C ARG A 699 -25.17 -4.52 -23.20
N ILE A 700 -26.39 -5.01 -23.09
CA ILE A 700 -26.77 -6.03 -22.10
C ILE A 700 -27.33 -7.22 -22.86
N ASP A 701 -26.82 -8.39 -22.53
CA ASP A 701 -27.23 -9.70 -23.01
C ASP A 701 -27.93 -10.43 -21.85
N PHE A 702 -29.20 -10.73 -22.02
CA PHE A 702 -30.10 -11.36 -21.07
C PHE A 702 -30.64 -12.65 -21.68
N HIS A 703 -29.92 -13.77 -21.53
CA HIS A 703 -30.32 -15.09 -22.02
C HIS A 703 -30.74 -15.15 -23.50
N ASP A 704 -31.99 -14.82 -23.81
CA ASP A 704 -32.65 -14.80 -25.11
C ASP A 704 -32.78 -13.39 -25.72
N SER A 705 -32.39 -12.35 -24.99
CA SER A 705 -32.58 -10.95 -25.41
C SER A 705 -31.33 -10.08 -25.27
N ILE A 706 -31.19 -9.10 -26.16
CA ILE A 706 -30.06 -8.19 -26.25
C ILE A 706 -30.59 -6.76 -26.31
N ILE A 707 -30.12 -5.90 -25.42
CA ILE A 707 -30.41 -4.46 -25.40
C ILE A 707 -29.11 -3.70 -25.72
N VAL A 708 -29.17 -2.78 -26.68
CA VAL A 708 -28.05 -1.92 -27.06
C VAL A 708 -28.46 -0.45 -27.04
N GLY A 709 -27.64 0.41 -26.45
CA GLY A 709 -27.82 1.86 -26.50
C GLY A 709 -26.63 2.62 -25.88
N PRO A 710 -26.57 3.95 -26.01
CA PRO A 710 -25.41 4.71 -25.55
C PRO A 710 -25.36 4.83 -24.01
N ARG A 711 -26.51 4.74 -23.33
CA ARG A 711 -26.61 4.74 -21.87
C ARG A 711 -27.75 3.83 -21.42
N ILE A 712 -27.46 2.84 -20.59
CA ILE A 712 -28.44 1.92 -20.03
C ILE A 712 -28.41 2.02 -18.50
N GLU A 713 -29.52 2.41 -17.90
CA GLU A 713 -29.72 2.46 -16.45
C GLU A 713 -30.53 1.24 -16.03
N MET A 714 -30.09 0.54 -14.99
CA MET A 714 -30.67 -0.70 -14.47
C MET A 714 -30.90 -0.54 -12.96
N GLN A 715 -32.07 -0.97 -12.49
CA GLN A 715 -32.42 -1.05 -11.08
C GLN A 715 -32.83 -2.49 -10.75
N GLU A 716 -32.31 -3.05 -9.65
CA GLU A 716 -32.57 -4.45 -9.29
C GLU A 716 -33.97 -4.64 -8.67
N HIS A 717 -34.43 -3.70 -7.84
CA HIS A 717 -35.70 -3.82 -7.11
C HIS A 717 -36.53 -2.52 -7.17
N PRO A 718 -37.61 -2.48 -7.98
CA PRO A 718 -38.04 -3.48 -8.97
C PRO A 718 -37.08 -3.56 -10.16
N GLN A 719 -37.06 -4.71 -10.86
CA GLN A 719 -36.23 -4.95 -12.05
C GLN A 719 -36.69 -4.07 -13.23
N ARG A 720 -36.18 -2.84 -13.26
CA ARG A 720 -36.49 -1.84 -14.28
C ARG A 720 -35.22 -1.40 -14.96
N GLY A 721 -35.31 -1.16 -16.26
CA GLY A 721 -34.23 -0.52 -16.98
C GLY A 721 -34.72 0.58 -17.90
N ARG A 722 -33.79 1.46 -18.24
CA ARG A 722 -34.01 2.59 -19.13
C ARG A 722 -32.81 2.77 -20.03
N VAL A 723 -33.04 2.79 -21.33
CA VAL A 723 -32.06 3.19 -22.33
C VAL A 723 -32.31 4.63 -22.72
N ILE A 724 -31.29 5.48 -22.60
CA ILE A 724 -31.36 6.91 -22.96
C ILE A 724 -30.59 7.09 -24.26
N GLY A 725 -31.26 7.55 -25.32
CA GLY A 725 -30.72 7.67 -26.67
C GLY A 725 -31.20 6.58 -27.63
N PRO A 726 -30.79 6.65 -28.90
CA PRO A 726 -31.15 5.65 -29.92
C PRO A 726 -30.58 4.28 -29.57
N GLY A 727 -31.30 3.22 -29.89
CA GLY A 727 -30.89 1.87 -29.54
C GLY A 727 -31.67 0.78 -30.25
N THR A 728 -31.32 -0.46 -29.91
CA THR A 728 -31.95 -1.67 -30.44
C THR A 728 -32.22 -2.67 -29.34
N PHE A 729 -33.33 -3.39 -29.46
CA PHE A 729 -33.69 -4.55 -28.66
C PHE A 729 -33.84 -5.73 -29.62
N GLU A 730 -33.25 -6.87 -29.29
CA GLU A 730 -33.40 -8.11 -30.03
C GLU A 730 -33.80 -9.20 -29.05
N SER A 731 -34.74 -10.06 -29.39
CA SER A 731 -35.16 -11.21 -28.60
C SER A 731 -35.36 -12.38 -29.53
N THR A 732 -34.81 -13.55 -29.22
CA THR A 732 -34.98 -14.77 -30.03
C THR A 732 -35.49 -15.90 -29.17
N ASP A 733 -36.67 -16.43 -29.52
CA ASP A 733 -37.32 -17.53 -28.81
C ASP A 733 -37.73 -18.66 -29.78
N ASP A 734 -38.49 -19.63 -29.28
CA ASP A 734 -39.04 -20.72 -30.09
C ASP A 734 -40.09 -20.24 -31.12
N ALA A 735 -40.67 -19.05 -30.94
CA ALA A 735 -41.67 -18.49 -31.86
C ALA A 735 -41.02 -17.70 -33.01
N GLY A 736 -39.84 -17.09 -32.79
CA GLY A 736 -39.12 -16.33 -33.81
C GLY A 736 -38.12 -15.33 -33.25
N THR A 737 -37.79 -14.32 -34.05
CA THR A 737 -36.92 -13.20 -33.65
C THR A 737 -37.71 -11.91 -33.64
N THR A 738 -37.67 -11.17 -32.53
CA THR A 738 -38.24 -9.83 -32.39
C THR A 738 -37.11 -8.82 -32.32
N THR A 739 -37.12 -7.82 -33.21
CA THR A 739 -36.18 -6.71 -33.21
C THR A 739 -36.93 -5.40 -33.09
N ALA A 740 -36.66 -4.62 -32.06
CA ALA A 740 -37.15 -3.25 -31.93
C ALA A 740 -36.01 -2.23 -32.07
N ARG A 741 -36.27 -1.08 -32.68
CA ARG A 741 -35.37 0.08 -32.74
C ARG A 741 -36.10 1.33 -32.30
N TRP A 742 -35.38 2.29 -31.75
CA TRP A 742 -35.93 3.58 -31.34
C TRP A 742 -34.88 4.68 -31.51
N SER A 743 -35.33 5.94 -31.48
CA SER A 743 -34.44 7.10 -31.65
C SER A 743 -34.23 7.93 -30.39
N GLU A 744 -35.15 7.88 -29.40
CA GLU A 744 -35.03 8.72 -28.19
C GLU A 744 -34.75 7.93 -26.92
N SER A 745 -35.58 6.95 -26.55
CA SER A 745 -35.36 6.13 -25.36
C SER A 745 -36.19 4.85 -25.36
N LEU A 746 -35.78 3.88 -24.55
CA LEU A 746 -36.56 2.70 -24.19
C LEU A 746 -36.70 2.66 -22.66
N SER A 747 -37.87 2.33 -22.14
CA SER A 747 -38.02 1.88 -20.76
C SER A 747 -38.52 0.44 -20.75
N PHE A 748 -38.10 -0.34 -19.76
CA PHE A 748 -38.56 -1.72 -19.62
C PHE A 748 -38.76 -2.10 -18.16
N ASP A 749 -39.85 -2.80 -17.88
CA ASP A 749 -40.17 -3.34 -16.56
C ASP A 749 -40.32 -4.86 -16.68
N ARG A 750 -39.28 -5.59 -16.27
CA ARG A 750 -39.19 -7.04 -16.44
C ARG A 750 -40.25 -7.79 -15.64
N ALA A 751 -40.72 -7.23 -14.53
CA ALA A 751 -41.77 -7.87 -13.73
C ALA A 751 -43.13 -7.84 -14.45
N THR A 752 -43.34 -6.83 -15.29
CA THR A 752 -44.58 -6.69 -16.08
C THR A 752 -44.44 -7.16 -17.53
N GLY A 753 -43.21 -7.31 -18.03
CA GLY A 753 -42.95 -7.57 -19.45
C GLY A 753 -43.18 -6.38 -20.38
N ILE A 754 -43.43 -5.18 -19.83
CA ILE A 754 -43.72 -3.99 -20.62
C ILE A 754 -42.41 -3.32 -21.06
N LEU A 755 -42.29 -3.08 -22.37
CA LEU A 755 -41.28 -2.27 -23.04
C LEU A 755 -41.96 -1.03 -23.63
N GLU A 756 -41.43 0.16 -23.38
CA GLU A 756 -41.93 1.42 -23.95
C GLU A 756 -40.81 2.13 -24.69
N ALA A 757 -40.88 2.13 -26.02
CA ALA A 757 -39.95 2.79 -26.93
C ALA A 757 -40.51 4.16 -27.38
N LEU A 758 -39.67 5.19 -27.36
CA LEU A 758 -40.01 6.57 -27.69
C LEU A 758 -39.14 7.12 -28.84
N GLY A 759 -39.73 8.04 -29.61
CA GLY A 759 -39.21 8.57 -30.87
C GLY A 759 -39.61 7.69 -32.05
N GLN A 760 -38.94 7.82 -33.21
CA GLN A 760 -39.07 6.91 -34.36
C GLN A 760 -38.79 5.45 -33.93
N ALA A 761 -39.82 4.77 -33.45
CA ALA A 761 -39.79 3.45 -32.86
C ALA A 761 -40.38 2.46 -33.86
N GLU A 762 -39.65 1.39 -34.13
CA GLU A 762 -40.09 0.29 -35.00
C GLU A 762 -39.89 -1.04 -34.27
N VAL A 763 -40.79 -1.99 -34.48
CA VAL A 763 -40.63 -3.39 -34.09
C VAL A 763 -40.90 -4.28 -35.29
N THR A 764 -40.04 -5.26 -35.48
CA THR A 764 -40.17 -6.32 -36.48
C THR A 764 -40.11 -7.66 -35.77
N GLN A 765 -41.14 -8.49 -35.90
CA GLN A 765 -41.15 -9.86 -35.41
C GLN A 765 -41.19 -10.81 -36.61
N SER A 766 -40.17 -11.63 -36.78
CA SER A 766 -40.12 -12.69 -37.80
C SER A 766 -40.40 -14.04 -37.14
N LEU A 767 -41.55 -14.62 -37.44
CA LEU A 767 -41.99 -15.91 -36.91
C LEU A 767 -41.41 -17.08 -37.72
N GLN A 768 -41.27 -18.25 -37.09
CA GLN A 768 -40.83 -19.47 -37.78
C GLN A 768 -41.75 -19.90 -38.93
N THR A 769 -42.99 -19.40 -38.96
CA THR A 769 -43.98 -19.65 -40.04
C THR A 769 -43.70 -18.89 -41.33
N GLY A 770 -42.68 -18.01 -41.37
CA GLY A 770 -42.41 -17.10 -42.49
C GLY A 770 -43.26 -15.82 -42.45
N GLU A 771 -44.08 -15.65 -41.42
CA GLU A 771 -44.82 -14.41 -41.14
C GLU A 771 -43.87 -13.38 -40.51
N THR A 772 -43.87 -12.15 -41.04
CA THR A 772 -43.19 -11.00 -40.46
C THR A 772 -44.21 -9.94 -40.06
N ARG A 773 -44.21 -9.58 -38.78
CA ARG A 773 -45.03 -8.49 -38.23
C ARG A 773 -44.16 -7.26 -38.07
N PHE A 774 -44.64 -6.12 -38.49
CA PHE A 774 -43.97 -4.84 -38.39
C PHE A 774 -44.90 -3.83 -37.74
N ALA A 775 -44.38 -3.03 -36.82
CA ALA A 775 -45.10 -1.91 -36.23
C ALA A 775 -44.16 -0.71 -36.12
N ALA A 776 -44.62 0.49 -36.46
CA ALA A 776 -43.81 1.70 -36.34
C ALA A 776 -44.64 2.92 -35.91
N GLY A 777 -44.08 3.77 -35.06
CA GLY A 777 -44.71 4.97 -34.54
C GLY A 777 -43.71 5.89 -33.83
N ASP A 778 -44.23 6.94 -33.18
CA ASP A 778 -43.46 7.85 -32.32
C ASP A 778 -43.40 7.37 -30.86
N GLN A 779 -44.37 6.54 -30.46
CA GLN A 779 -44.38 5.82 -29.20
C GLN A 779 -44.88 4.40 -29.45
N LEU A 780 -44.15 3.41 -28.96
CA LEU A 780 -44.45 2.00 -29.10
C LEU A 780 -44.38 1.35 -27.72
N THR A 781 -45.51 0.85 -27.23
CA THR A 781 -45.57 0.02 -26.03
C THR A 781 -45.72 -1.43 -26.46
N ILE A 782 -44.82 -2.30 -26.00
CA ILE A 782 -44.79 -3.73 -26.29
C ILE A 782 -44.99 -4.46 -24.96
N GLU A 783 -45.97 -5.34 -24.88
CA GLU A 783 -46.21 -6.22 -23.75
C GLU A 783 -45.69 -7.61 -24.11
N LEU A 784 -44.67 -8.05 -23.39
CA LEU A 784 -44.09 -9.37 -23.49
C LEU A 784 -44.70 -10.25 -22.40
N GLU A 785 -45.23 -11.42 -22.75
CA GLU A 785 -45.71 -12.37 -21.75
C GLU A 785 -44.50 -13.02 -21.05
N PRO A 786 -44.35 -12.85 -19.71
CA PRO A 786 -43.26 -13.47 -18.98
C PRO A 786 -43.58 -14.96 -18.76
N SER A 787 -43.35 -15.80 -19.78
CA SER A 787 -43.61 -17.24 -19.73
C SER A 787 -42.37 -18.04 -19.28
N GLY A 788 -41.88 -17.75 -18.06
CA GLY A 788 -40.67 -18.38 -17.53
C GLY A 788 -39.39 -17.64 -17.94
N GLU A 789 -38.47 -18.31 -18.64
CA GLU A 789 -37.22 -17.71 -19.15
C GLU A 789 -37.37 -17.02 -20.52
N ASN A 790 -38.50 -17.21 -21.21
CA ASN A 790 -38.74 -16.67 -22.55
C ASN A 790 -39.72 -15.49 -22.53
N LEU A 791 -39.50 -14.52 -23.42
CA LEU A 791 -40.36 -13.35 -23.63
C LEU A 791 -41.08 -13.42 -24.99
N THR A 792 -42.39 -13.70 -24.98
CA THR A 792 -43.21 -13.74 -26.21
C THR A 792 -44.03 -12.46 -26.36
N LEU A 793 -44.09 -11.89 -27.57
CA LEU A 793 -44.93 -10.71 -27.86
C LEU A 793 -46.43 -11.05 -27.70
N ASP A 794 -47.10 -10.43 -26.72
CA ASP A 794 -48.55 -10.59 -26.50
C ASP A 794 -49.34 -9.44 -27.14
N ALA A 795 -48.96 -8.20 -26.81
CA ALA A 795 -49.62 -7.01 -27.33
C ALA A 795 -48.63 -5.88 -27.68
N ALA A 796 -49.02 -5.02 -28.60
CA ALA A 796 -48.37 -3.77 -28.94
C ALA A 796 -49.40 -2.64 -29.07
N SER A 797 -49.05 -1.47 -28.55
CA SER A 797 -49.76 -0.21 -28.77
C SER A 797 -48.83 0.76 -29.48
N VAL A 798 -49.25 1.27 -30.63
CA VAL A 798 -48.45 2.11 -31.53
C VAL A 798 -49.15 3.46 -31.67
N PHE A 799 -48.43 4.53 -31.37
CA PHE A 799 -48.94 5.90 -31.47
C PHE A 799 -48.11 6.67 -32.50
N GLY A 800 -48.79 7.32 -33.44
CA GLY A 800 -48.17 8.13 -34.49
C GLY A 800 -48.27 9.62 -34.20
N THR A 801 -47.58 10.41 -35.01
CA THR A 801 -47.74 11.87 -35.08
C THR A 801 -48.55 12.27 -36.31
N PRO A 802 -49.02 13.52 -36.41
CA PRO A 802 -49.68 14.00 -37.63
C PRO A 802 -48.84 13.88 -38.90
N ASP A 803 -47.50 13.91 -38.78
CA ASP A 803 -46.57 13.84 -39.90
C ASP A 803 -46.05 12.41 -40.17
N ALA A 804 -46.20 11.49 -39.22
CA ALA A 804 -45.81 10.09 -39.32
C ALA A 804 -46.84 9.21 -38.57
N PRO A 805 -47.84 8.65 -39.28
CA PRO A 805 -48.86 7.82 -38.62
C PRO A 805 -48.25 6.56 -38.01
N ALA A 806 -48.95 6.00 -37.01
CA ALA A 806 -48.69 4.64 -36.56
C ALA A 806 -48.99 3.68 -37.71
N VAL A 807 -48.06 2.78 -37.98
CA VAL A 807 -48.14 1.77 -39.02
C VAL A 807 -48.08 0.40 -38.37
N VAL A 808 -48.98 -0.51 -38.73
CA VAL A 808 -48.88 -1.94 -38.44
C VAL A 808 -48.96 -2.67 -39.76
N GLU A 809 -47.95 -3.47 -40.06
CA GLU A 809 -47.85 -4.24 -41.29
C GLU A 809 -47.64 -5.72 -40.97
N LEU A 810 -48.44 -6.58 -41.59
CA LEU A 810 -48.30 -8.01 -41.56
C LEU A 810 -47.88 -8.48 -42.94
N ARG A 811 -46.72 -9.13 -43.05
CA ARG A 811 -46.22 -9.73 -44.29
C ARG A 811 -46.15 -11.23 -44.14
N ARG A 812 -46.55 -11.96 -45.18
CA ARG A 812 -46.26 -13.40 -45.30
C ARG A 812 -45.44 -13.62 -46.55
N THR A 813 -44.33 -14.32 -46.40
CA THR A 813 -43.50 -14.76 -47.53
C THR A 813 -43.60 -16.27 -47.71
N ASP A 814 -43.44 -16.73 -48.95
CA ASP A 814 -43.26 -18.15 -49.24
C ASP A 814 -41.83 -18.63 -48.93
N ASP A 815 -41.55 -19.91 -49.21
CA ASP A 815 -40.22 -20.53 -49.03
C ASP A 815 -39.12 -19.86 -49.87
N GLU A 816 -39.47 -19.09 -50.91
CA GLU A 816 -38.55 -18.33 -51.77
C GLU A 816 -38.38 -16.86 -51.30
N ALA A 817 -38.90 -16.53 -50.11
CA ALA A 817 -38.93 -15.18 -49.54
C ALA A 817 -39.67 -14.16 -50.44
N THR A 818 -40.59 -14.61 -51.29
CA THR A 818 -41.43 -13.72 -52.09
C THR A 818 -42.64 -13.29 -51.26
N LEU A 819 -42.94 -11.98 -51.25
CA LEU A 819 -44.11 -11.44 -50.56
C LEU A 819 -45.39 -11.99 -51.20
N VAL A 820 -46.11 -12.86 -50.50
CA VAL A 820 -47.37 -13.45 -50.94
C VAL A 820 -48.55 -12.60 -50.48
N GLU A 821 -48.48 -12.12 -49.23
CA GLU A 821 -49.59 -11.43 -48.57
C GLU A 821 -49.07 -10.22 -47.78
N MET A 822 -49.83 -9.14 -47.79
CA MET A 822 -49.56 -7.95 -46.98
C MET A 822 -50.85 -7.31 -46.49
N ILE A 823 -50.95 -7.10 -45.18
CA ILE A 823 -51.97 -6.25 -44.55
C ILE A 823 -51.22 -5.06 -43.94
N ASN A 824 -51.52 -3.84 -44.38
CA ASN A 824 -50.91 -2.63 -43.85
C ASN A 824 -51.99 -1.69 -43.32
N ILE A 825 -51.93 -1.34 -42.03
CA ILE A 825 -52.85 -0.43 -41.35
C ILE A 825 -52.08 0.81 -40.93
N GLU A 826 -52.62 1.98 -41.27
CA GLU A 826 -52.08 3.27 -40.85
C GLU A 826 -53.15 4.06 -40.11
N SER A 827 -52.84 4.55 -38.90
CA SER A 827 -53.71 5.43 -38.11
C SER A 827 -52.87 6.30 -37.17
N ALA A 828 -53.47 7.27 -36.48
CA ALA A 828 -52.77 8.01 -35.42
C ALA A 828 -52.53 7.14 -34.18
N GLU A 829 -53.32 6.08 -33.99
CA GLU A 829 -53.27 5.19 -32.84
C GLU A 829 -53.71 3.79 -33.28
N LEU A 830 -52.90 2.77 -32.95
CA LEU A 830 -53.16 1.37 -33.25
C LEU A 830 -52.93 0.55 -31.97
N LEU A 831 -53.90 -0.28 -31.60
CA LEU A 831 -53.85 -1.13 -30.42
C LEU A 831 -54.04 -2.58 -30.86
N THR A 832 -53.14 -3.47 -30.49
CA THR A 832 -53.36 -4.92 -30.67
C THR A 832 -53.95 -5.49 -29.38
N MET A 833 -54.96 -6.35 -29.48
CA MET A 833 -55.59 -7.04 -28.34
C MET A 833 -55.53 -8.56 -28.55
N ASP A 834 -55.65 -9.29 -27.44
CA ASP A 834 -55.80 -10.75 -27.39
C ASP A 834 -54.70 -11.52 -28.15
N GLY A 835 -53.41 -11.29 -27.86
CA GLY A 835 -52.30 -11.98 -28.54
C GLY A 835 -52.14 -11.60 -30.01
N GLY A 836 -52.61 -10.41 -30.41
CA GLY A 836 -52.61 -9.96 -31.80
C GLY A 836 -53.77 -10.48 -32.67
N ASN A 837 -54.79 -11.11 -32.06
CA ASN A 837 -55.99 -11.58 -32.77
C ASN A 837 -56.96 -10.45 -33.13
N ALA A 838 -56.88 -9.31 -32.45
CA ALA A 838 -57.66 -8.12 -32.79
C ALA A 838 -56.77 -6.89 -32.94
N LEU A 839 -57.03 -6.08 -33.96
CA LEU A 839 -56.39 -4.78 -34.18
C LEU A 839 -57.44 -3.68 -34.10
N VAL A 840 -57.22 -2.67 -33.27
CA VAL A 840 -58.12 -1.53 -33.09
C VAL A 840 -57.41 -0.26 -33.50
N ALA A 841 -58.05 0.52 -34.37
CA ALA A 841 -57.63 1.89 -34.67
C ALA A 841 -58.76 2.85 -34.27
N PRO A 842 -58.68 3.53 -33.10
CA PRO A 842 -59.75 4.41 -32.61
C PRO A 842 -59.78 5.79 -33.29
N ARG A 843 -58.93 6.01 -34.30
CA ARG A 843 -58.74 7.27 -35.02
C ARG A 843 -58.84 7.03 -36.52
N PRO A 844 -59.07 8.08 -37.35
CA PRO A 844 -59.06 7.95 -38.81
C PRO A 844 -57.81 7.24 -39.32
N GLY A 845 -57.94 6.55 -40.45
CA GLY A 845 -56.82 5.80 -41.01
C GLY A 845 -57.12 5.13 -42.35
N ARG A 846 -56.15 4.32 -42.80
CA ARG A 846 -56.26 3.50 -44.00
C ARG A 846 -55.76 2.07 -43.76
N LEU A 847 -56.36 1.11 -44.45
CA LEU A 847 -56.05 -0.32 -44.42
C LEU A 847 -55.84 -0.77 -45.88
N VAL A 848 -54.68 -1.31 -46.18
CA VAL A 848 -54.33 -1.87 -47.48
C VAL A 848 -54.19 -3.38 -47.33
N VAL A 849 -54.88 -4.12 -48.19
CA VAL A 849 -54.76 -5.58 -48.29
C VAL A 849 -54.23 -5.94 -49.68
N LEU A 850 -53.12 -6.66 -49.75
CA LEU A 850 -52.44 -7.06 -50.97
C LEU A 850 -52.17 -8.58 -50.97
N ASN A 851 -52.37 -9.19 -52.14
CA ASN A 851 -52.19 -10.61 -52.42
C ASN A 851 -51.45 -10.75 -53.77
N ARG A 852 -50.42 -11.60 -53.87
CA ARG A 852 -49.57 -11.67 -55.08
C ARG A 852 -49.99 -12.73 -56.11
N ASP A 853 -50.84 -13.70 -55.79
CA ASP A 853 -51.16 -14.81 -56.71
C ASP A 853 -51.96 -14.41 -57.98
N ALA A 854 -52.28 -13.12 -58.14
CA ALA A 854 -53.10 -12.56 -59.22
C ALA A 854 -52.39 -12.37 -60.58
N GLY A 855 -51.20 -12.93 -60.79
CA GLY A 855 -50.48 -12.86 -62.07
C GLY A 855 -49.43 -11.73 -62.14
N SER A 856 -48.19 -12.16 -62.32
CA SER A 856 -46.95 -11.36 -62.32
C SER A 856 -46.80 -10.45 -63.55
N ASP A 857 -46.50 -9.16 -63.33
CA ASP A 857 -45.55 -8.29 -64.09
C ASP A 857 -45.88 -6.78 -64.05
N ALA A 858 -46.93 -6.35 -63.34
CA ALA A 858 -47.13 -4.91 -63.16
C ALA A 858 -46.14 -4.38 -62.11
N GLU A 859 -45.12 -3.62 -62.56
CA GLU A 859 -44.35 -2.69 -61.73
C GLU A 859 -45.33 -1.90 -60.85
N LEU A 860 -45.36 -2.22 -59.55
CA LEU A 860 -46.20 -1.58 -58.53
C LEU A 860 -45.58 -0.23 -58.11
N ASP A 861 -45.37 0.66 -59.08
CA ASP A 861 -44.96 2.04 -58.81
C ASP A 861 -46.19 2.87 -58.38
N GLY A 862 -46.49 2.80 -57.08
CA GLY A 862 -47.52 3.59 -56.42
C GLY A 862 -48.20 2.82 -55.29
N TRP A 863 -48.00 3.25 -54.05
CA TRP A 863 -48.50 2.62 -52.82
C TRP A 863 -50.04 2.57 -52.69
N ASP A 864 -50.77 3.07 -53.68
CA ASP A 864 -52.24 3.14 -53.69
C ASP A 864 -52.90 1.89 -54.33
N ARG A 865 -52.18 0.78 -54.57
CA ARG A 865 -52.69 -0.37 -55.34
C ARG A 865 -52.59 -1.73 -54.64
N GLY A 866 -53.18 -1.85 -53.45
CA GLY A 866 -53.62 -3.15 -52.92
C GLY A 866 -54.83 -3.70 -53.70
N HIS A 867 -55.23 -4.94 -53.43
CA HIS A 867 -56.53 -5.46 -53.92
C HIS A 867 -57.70 -4.86 -53.20
N ALA A 868 -57.48 -4.40 -51.97
CA ALA A 868 -58.41 -3.56 -51.27
C ALA A 868 -57.70 -2.42 -50.57
N LEU A 869 -58.21 -1.20 -50.74
CA LEU A 869 -57.88 -0.04 -49.95
C LEU A 869 -59.12 0.36 -49.17
N CYS A 870 -59.06 0.32 -47.85
CA CYS A 870 -60.13 0.74 -46.97
C CYS A 870 -59.73 2.02 -46.24
N THR A 871 -60.64 2.97 -46.07
CA THR A 871 -60.44 4.19 -45.27
C THR A 871 -61.61 4.36 -44.29
N TRP A 872 -61.36 5.02 -43.16
CA TRP A 872 -62.38 5.31 -42.14
C TRP A 872 -62.06 6.61 -41.40
N HIS A 873 -63.07 7.23 -40.78
CA HIS A 873 -62.93 8.49 -40.03
C HIS A 873 -63.14 8.35 -38.53
N GLU A 874 -63.90 7.36 -38.03
CA GLU A 874 -64.09 7.18 -36.59
C GLU A 874 -63.20 6.07 -36.03
N SER A 875 -63.45 4.81 -36.43
CA SER A 875 -62.71 3.66 -35.88
C SER A 875 -62.66 2.47 -36.81
N LEU A 876 -61.60 1.67 -36.68
CA LEU A 876 -61.45 0.33 -37.26
C LEU A 876 -61.31 -0.71 -36.13
N LEU A 877 -61.98 -1.85 -36.27
CA LEU A 877 -61.70 -3.09 -35.53
C LEU A 877 -61.50 -4.22 -36.52
N VAL A 878 -60.31 -4.79 -36.60
CA VAL A 878 -60.02 -6.02 -37.34
C VAL A 878 -60.02 -7.18 -36.35
N ASP A 879 -61.01 -8.06 -36.45
CA ASP A 879 -61.14 -9.31 -35.72
C ASP A 879 -60.64 -10.44 -36.63
N ARG A 880 -59.39 -10.86 -36.41
CA ARG A 880 -58.72 -11.87 -37.24
C ARG A 880 -59.29 -13.26 -36.99
N LEU A 881 -59.61 -13.57 -35.74
CA LEU A 881 -60.20 -14.86 -35.37
C LEU A 881 -61.47 -15.17 -36.17
N HIS A 882 -62.27 -14.14 -36.47
CA HIS A 882 -63.49 -14.28 -37.28
C HIS A 882 -63.32 -13.80 -38.73
N GLY A 883 -62.14 -13.32 -39.13
CA GLY A 883 -61.87 -12.75 -40.45
C GLY A 883 -62.79 -11.57 -40.77
N ARG A 884 -62.90 -10.55 -39.91
CA ARG A 884 -63.79 -9.39 -40.12
C ARG A 884 -63.14 -8.07 -39.77
N ALA A 885 -63.33 -7.04 -40.60
CA ALA A 885 -63.02 -5.65 -40.29
C ALA A 885 -64.29 -4.83 -40.18
N TYR A 886 -64.45 -4.12 -39.07
CA TYR A 886 -65.52 -3.18 -38.79
C TYR A 886 -64.98 -1.76 -38.93
N LEU A 887 -65.39 -1.06 -39.99
CA LEU A 887 -65.00 0.32 -40.28
C LEU A 887 -66.17 1.26 -39.96
N ARG A 888 -65.91 2.38 -39.29
CA ARG A 888 -66.95 3.37 -38.89
C ARG A 888 -66.55 4.80 -39.24
N GLY A 889 -67.56 5.61 -39.52
CA GLY A 889 -67.45 7.03 -39.81
C GLY A 889 -66.99 7.27 -41.24
N ASP A 890 -67.92 7.48 -42.16
CA ASP A 890 -67.64 7.71 -43.59
C ASP A 890 -66.61 6.70 -44.14
N ALA A 891 -66.85 5.42 -43.88
CA ALA A 891 -65.96 4.34 -44.27
C ALA A 891 -66.05 4.11 -45.79
N GLN A 892 -64.92 3.76 -46.40
CA GLN A 892 -64.82 3.47 -47.83
C GLN A 892 -63.97 2.21 -48.04
N VAL A 893 -64.33 1.40 -49.03
CA VAL A 893 -63.57 0.23 -49.51
C VAL A 893 -63.46 0.31 -51.02
N ILE A 894 -62.25 0.41 -51.53
CA ILE A 894 -61.91 0.34 -52.95
C ILE A 894 -61.34 -1.05 -53.20
N HIS A 895 -62.12 -1.93 -53.84
CA HIS A 895 -61.74 -3.31 -54.14
C HIS A 895 -61.46 -3.48 -55.64
N ARG A 896 -60.34 -4.11 -56.00
CA ARG A 896 -59.98 -4.45 -57.37
C ARG A 896 -60.12 -5.95 -57.57
N ALA A 897 -61.03 -6.35 -58.45
CA ALA A 897 -61.27 -7.76 -58.77
C ALA A 897 -60.06 -8.37 -59.50
N LEU A 898 -59.60 -9.55 -59.06
CA LEU A 898 -58.41 -10.22 -59.62
C LEU A 898 -58.59 -10.58 -61.10
N GLU A 899 -59.75 -11.15 -61.46
CA GLU A 899 -59.99 -11.65 -62.81
C GLU A 899 -60.26 -10.54 -63.84
N THR A 900 -60.96 -9.47 -63.42
CA THR A 900 -61.46 -8.44 -64.36
C THR A 900 -60.65 -7.14 -64.32
N ALA A 901 -59.80 -6.97 -63.29
CA ALA A 901 -59.11 -5.72 -62.97
C ALA A 901 -60.03 -4.49 -62.79
N ARG A 902 -61.37 -4.67 -62.73
CA ARG A 902 -62.31 -3.58 -62.45
C ARG A 902 -62.22 -3.20 -60.98
N THR A 903 -62.39 -1.91 -60.71
CA THR A 903 -62.34 -1.35 -59.36
C THR A 903 -63.75 -1.00 -58.92
N ALA A 904 -64.20 -1.60 -57.82
CA ALA A 904 -65.45 -1.28 -57.13
C ALA A 904 -65.14 -0.44 -55.90
N GLU A 905 -65.72 0.74 -55.83
CA GLU A 905 -65.63 1.64 -54.69
C GLU A 905 -66.94 1.57 -53.92
N ILE A 906 -66.88 1.22 -52.64
CA ILE A 906 -68.02 1.08 -51.75
C ILE A 906 -67.84 2.06 -50.60
N ALA A 907 -68.88 2.78 -50.21
CA ALA A 907 -68.84 3.71 -49.08
C ALA A 907 -70.09 3.56 -48.20
N GLY A 908 -69.98 3.90 -46.91
CA GLY A 908 -71.11 3.90 -45.97
C GLY A 908 -70.71 4.39 -44.58
N ASP A 909 -71.70 4.61 -43.72
CA ASP A 909 -71.46 5.07 -42.34
C ASP A 909 -70.75 3.97 -41.52
N VAL A 910 -71.11 2.72 -41.79
CA VAL A 910 -70.50 1.51 -41.21
C VAL A 910 -70.25 0.51 -42.33
N ILE A 911 -69.03 0.00 -42.43
CA ILE A 911 -68.68 -1.10 -43.32
C ILE A 911 -68.19 -2.29 -42.51
N ILE A 912 -68.66 -3.49 -42.86
CA ILE A 912 -68.17 -4.77 -42.37
C ILE A 912 -67.56 -5.50 -43.56
N ALA A 913 -66.23 -5.56 -43.62
CA ALA A 913 -65.51 -6.37 -44.61
C ALA A 913 -65.18 -7.74 -44.01
N ALA A 914 -65.56 -8.82 -44.67
CA ALA A 914 -65.19 -10.18 -44.30
C ALA A 914 -64.00 -10.65 -45.14
N PHE A 915 -63.05 -11.34 -44.51
CA PHE A 915 -61.87 -11.94 -45.11
C PHE A 915 -61.88 -13.45 -44.91
N THR A 916 -61.28 -14.19 -45.83
CA THR A 916 -61.01 -15.62 -45.62
C THR A 916 -59.69 -15.79 -44.89
N GLU A 917 -59.74 -15.96 -43.57
CA GLU A 917 -58.57 -16.33 -42.76
C GLU A 917 -58.67 -17.84 -42.44
N LEU A 918 -58.46 -18.69 -43.46
CA LEU A 918 -58.23 -20.12 -43.24
C LEU A 918 -56.74 -20.30 -42.95
N GLU A 919 -56.38 -21.17 -42.01
CA GLU A 919 -55.00 -21.52 -41.68
C GLU A 919 -54.26 -21.92 -42.97
N GLY A 920 -53.42 -21.02 -43.48
CA GLY A 920 -52.68 -21.19 -44.73
C GLY A 920 -53.28 -20.55 -46.00
N ALA A 921 -54.50 -20.01 -45.98
CA ALA A 921 -55.11 -19.30 -47.11
C ALA A 921 -54.82 -17.80 -47.10
N GLN A 922 -54.83 -17.19 -48.29
CA GLN A 922 -54.55 -15.77 -48.46
C GLN A 922 -55.70 -14.90 -47.95
N PRO A 923 -55.42 -13.81 -47.21
CA PRO A 923 -56.43 -12.87 -46.77
C PRO A 923 -56.97 -12.12 -47.99
N GLU A 924 -58.13 -12.55 -48.45
CA GLU A 924 -58.91 -11.92 -49.50
C GLU A 924 -60.23 -11.42 -48.91
N ILE A 925 -60.60 -10.17 -49.23
CA ILE A 925 -61.94 -9.68 -48.92
C ILE A 925 -62.93 -10.50 -49.76
N THR A 926 -63.77 -11.29 -49.10
CA THR A 926 -64.83 -12.10 -49.76
C THR A 926 -66.17 -11.40 -49.81
N ARG A 927 -66.41 -10.49 -48.86
CA ARG A 927 -67.70 -9.80 -48.72
C ARG A 927 -67.54 -8.44 -48.07
N VAL A 928 -68.29 -7.45 -48.54
CA VAL A 928 -68.37 -6.11 -47.95
C VAL A 928 -69.83 -5.75 -47.72
N ASP A 929 -70.24 -5.61 -46.46
CA ASP A 929 -71.55 -5.10 -46.07
C ASP A 929 -71.43 -3.62 -45.67
N ALA A 930 -72.10 -2.71 -46.37
CA ALA A 930 -72.18 -1.29 -46.02
C ALA A 930 -73.59 -0.94 -45.53
N GLU A 931 -73.69 -0.20 -44.42
CA GLU A 931 -74.93 0.28 -43.83
C GLU A 931 -74.91 1.81 -43.64
N GLY A 932 -76.10 2.42 -43.61
CA GLY A 932 -76.24 3.89 -43.51
C GLY A 932 -76.40 4.51 -44.89
N THR A 933 -75.62 5.56 -45.20
CA THR A 933 -75.62 6.18 -46.54
C THR A 933 -74.78 5.33 -47.51
N ALA A 934 -75.21 4.10 -47.77
CA ALA A 934 -74.43 3.13 -48.54
C ALA A 934 -74.39 3.48 -50.04
N TYR A 935 -73.19 3.40 -50.60
CA TYR A 935 -72.89 3.72 -51.99
C TYR A 935 -71.96 2.67 -52.60
N ALA A 936 -72.14 2.35 -53.88
CA ALA A 936 -71.16 1.62 -54.67
C ALA A 936 -70.96 2.25 -56.04
N ARG A 937 -69.72 2.32 -56.52
CA ARG A 937 -69.35 2.80 -57.85
C ARG A 937 -68.40 1.84 -58.55
N VAL A 938 -68.68 1.57 -59.82
CA VAL A 938 -67.77 0.89 -60.75
C VAL A 938 -67.77 1.69 -62.04
N ASP A 939 -66.60 2.17 -62.46
CA ASP A 939 -66.43 3.02 -63.64
C ASP A 939 -67.35 4.27 -63.62
N GLN A 940 -68.40 4.29 -64.44
CA GLN A 940 -69.37 5.38 -64.60
C GLN A 940 -70.75 5.02 -64.03
N GLN A 941 -70.85 3.90 -63.32
CA GLN A 941 -72.09 3.34 -62.79
C GLN A 941 -72.07 3.40 -61.27
N GLU A 942 -73.16 3.85 -60.67
CA GLU A 942 -73.27 4.14 -59.25
C GLU A 942 -74.57 3.59 -58.68
N ILE A 943 -74.54 3.08 -57.45
CA ILE A 943 -75.70 2.69 -56.66
C ILE A 943 -75.69 3.47 -55.35
N LEU A 944 -76.83 4.03 -54.95
CA LEU A 944 -77.07 4.63 -53.63
C LEU A 944 -78.23 3.90 -52.93
N CYS A 945 -78.05 3.46 -51.70
CA CYS A 945 -79.06 2.73 -50.92
C CYS A 945 -78.82 2.85 -49.40
N ALA A 946 -79.70 2.23 -48.59
CA ALA A 946 -79.57 2.23 -47.13
C ALA A 946 -78.69 1.08 -46.61
N ARG A 947 -78.64 -0.02 -47.36
CA ARG A 947 -77.79 -1.17 -47.09
C ARG A 947 -77.32 -1.77 -48.40
N LEU A 948 -76.03 -2.07 -48.47
CA LEU A 948 -75.37 -2.66 -49.62
C LEU A 948 -74.57 -3.88 -49.17
N GLU A 949 -74.65 -4.96 -49.92
CA GLU A 949 -73.84 -6.16 -49.73
C GLU A 949 -73.11 -6.43 -51.05
N PHE A 950 -71.79 -6.49 -51.00
CA PHE A 950 -70.95 -6.81 -52.15
C PHE A 950 -70.26 -8.14 -51.91
N ASP A 951 -70.57 -9.13 -52.75
CA ASP A 951 -69.90 -10.43 -52.83
C ASP A 951 -68.77 -10.30 -53.87
N THR A 952 -67.52 -10.35 -53.40
CA THR A 952 -66.34 -10.14 -54.27
C THR A 952 -66.06 -11.37 -55.14
N GLU A 953 -66.39 -12.57 -54.68
CA GLU A 953 -66.17 -13.81 -55.43
C GLU A 953 -67.14 -13.90 -56.61
N GLN A 954 -68.43 -13.62 -56.36
CA GLN A 954 -69.47 -13.65 -57.39
C GLN A 954 -69.56 -12.34 -58.18
N GLN A 955 -68.85 -11.29 -57.73
CA GLN A 955 -68.92 -9.94 -58.29
C GLN A 955 -70.37 -9.41 -58.32
N LEU A 956 -71.11 -9.61 -57.22
CA LEU A 956 -72.53 -9.24 -57.07
C LEU A 956 -72.71 -8.14 -56.02
N VAL A 957 -73.38 -7.06 -56.42
CA VAL A 957 -73.79 -5.97 -55.52
C VAL A 957 -75.29 -6.08 -55.26
N TYR A 958 -75.67 -6.42 -54.04
CA TYR A 958 -77.04 -6.45 -53.55
C TYR A 958 -77.36 -5.16 -52.81
N ALA A 959 -78.26 -4.34 -53.37
CA ALA A 959 -78.62 -3.05 -52.81
C ALA A 959 -80.06 -3.05 -52.29
N ARG A 960 -80.24 -2.62 -51.04
CA ARG A 960 -81.55 -2.51 -50.38
C ARG A 960 -81.79 -1.09 -49.88
N GLY A 961 -82.84 -0.46 -50.39
CA GLY A 961 -83.35 0.81 -49.89
C GLY A 961 -84.37 0.64 -48.77
N THR A 962 -84.75 1.75 -48.15
CA THR A 962 -85.92 1.84 -47.27
C THR A 962 -87.14 2.30 -48.07
N ASP A 963 -88.30 2.37 -47.42
CA ASP A 963 -89.51 2.94 -48.05
C ASP A 963 -89.38 4.47 -48.25
N ALA A 964 -88.53 5.15 -47.46
CA ALA A 964 -88.24 6.58 -47.61
C ALA A 964 -87.13 6.85 -48.64
N GLU A 965 -86.14 5.96 -48.72
CA GLU A 965 -84.95 6.10 -49.56
C GLU A 965 -84.73 4.79 -50.35
N PRO A 966 -85.39 4.64 -51.51
CA PRO A 966 -85.23 3.45 -52.34
C PRO A 966 -83.79 3.35 -52.86
N ALA A 967 -83.33 2.14 -53.19
CA ALA A 967 -82.08 1.95 -53.89
C ALA A 967 -82.17 2.62 -55.28
N ARG A 968 -81.14 3.38 -55.65
CA ARG A 968 -81.06 4.10 -56.92
C ARG A 968 -79.78 3.69 -57.63
N TYR A 969 -79.92 3.14 -58.82
CA TYR A 969 -78.82 2.90 -59.74
C TYR A 969 -78.76 4.04 -60.76
N PHE A 970 -77.56 4.54 -61.05
CA PHE A 970 -77.27 5.59 -62.01
C PHE A 970 -76.17 5.12 -62.97
N ASP A 971 -76.41 5.22 -64.28
CA ASP A 971 -75.39 5.00 -65.30
C ASP A 971 -75.13 6.32 -66.02
N ALA A 972 -73.97 6.94 -65.76
CA ALA A 972 -73.63 8.23 -66.35
C ALA A 972 -73.45 8.16 -67.88
N LYS A 973 -73.09 6.98 -68.41
CA LYS A 973 -72.86 6.78 -69.85
C LYS A 973 -74.18 6.82 -70.63
N SER A 974 -75.23 6.21 -70.09
CA SER A 974 -76.56 6.22 -70.70
C SER A 974 -77.46 7.35 -70.18
N GLY A 975 -77.12 7.97 -69.05
CA GLY A 975 -77.98 8.89 -68.32
C GLY A 975 -79.18 8.22 -67.64
N SER A 976 -79.19 6.88 -67.55
CA SER A 976 -80.30 6.10 -67.01
C SER A 976 -80.30 6.12 -65.49
N VAL A 977 -81.49 6.26 -64.89
CA VAL A 977 -81.71 6.13 -63.45
C VAL A 977 -82.75 5.04 -63.20
N ILE A 978 -82.40 4.03 -62.41
CA ILE A 978 -83.31 2.96 -61.99
C ILE A 978 -83.52 3.10 -60.48
N SER A 979 -84.78 3.03 -60.02
CA SER A 979 -85.09 3.06 -58.59
C SER A 979 -85.94 1.87 -58.18
N ALA A 980 -85.51 1.16 -57.14
CA ALA A 980 -86.14 -0.05 -56.64
C ALA A 980 -86.03 -0.12 -55.11
N ARG A 981 -86.88 -0.93 -54.48
CA ARG A 981 -86.73 -1.24 -53.05
C ARG A 981 -85.52 -2.15 -52.81
N SER A 982 -85.30 -3.10 -53.71
CA SER A 982 -84.04 -3.84 -53.81
C SER A 982 -83.70 -4.16 -55.26
N LEU A 983 -82.41 -4.18 -55.56
CA LEU A 983 -81.87 -4.60 -56.85
C LEU A 983 -80.54 -5.32 -56.65
N THR A 984 -80.21 -6.18 -57.61
CA THR A 984 -78.96 -6.92 -57.70
C THR A 984 -78.21 -6.45 -58.94
N TRP A 985 -76.93 -6.10 -58.81
CA TRP A 985 -76.06 -5.71 -59.92
C TRP A 985 -74.88 -6.68 -60.02
N ASN A 986 -74.81 -7.38 -61.14
CA ASN A 986 -73.73 -8.31 -61.47
C ASN A 986 -72.65 -7.58 -62.24
N LEU A 987 -71.50 -7.32 -61.60
CA LEU A 987 -70.40 -6.53 -62.16
C LEU A 987 -69.64 -7.26 -63.28
N SER A 988 -69.66 -8.60 -63.27
CA SER A 988 -69.00 -9.43 -64.29
C SER A 988 -69.73 -9.39 -65.63
N THR A 989 -71.07 -9.32 -65.60
CA THR A 989 -71.93 -9.27 -66.79
C THR A 989 -72.49 -7.88 -67.08
N ASP A 990 -72.25 -6.93 -66.16
CA ASP A 990 -72.87 -5.60 -66.13
C ASP A 990 -74.40 -5.65 -66.22
N HIS A 991 -75.01 -6.63 -65.54
CA HIS A 991 -76.46 -6.87 -65.57
C HIS A 991 -77.13 -6.42 -64.26
N ILE A 992 -78.27 -5.75 -64.37
CA ILE A 992 -79.07 -5.29 -63.21
C ILE A 992 -80.40 -6.02 -63.20
N GLU A 993 -80.69 -6.68 -62.08
CA GLU A 993 -81.94 -7.33 -61.79
C GLU A 993 -82.69 -6.56 -60.70
N ILE A 994 -83.98 -6.27 -60.93
CA ILE A 994 -84.84 -5.62 -59.94
C ILE A 994 -85.56 -6.71 -59.15
N ASP A 995 -85.11 -7.03 -57.93
CA ASP A 995 -85.77 -8.06 -57.12
C ASP A 995 -87.09 -7.56 -56.52
N ARG A 996 -87.14 -6.28 -56.12
CA ARG A 996 -88.35 -5.65 -55.56
C ARG A 996 -88.50 -4.22 -56.08
N PRO A 997 -89.47 -3.94 -56.97
CA PRO A 997 -89.68 -2.59 -57.46
C PRO A 997 -90.08 -1.62 -56.34
N SER A 998 -89.78 -0.33 -56.52
CA SER A 998 -90.23 0.72 -55.60
C SER A 998 -91.76 0.84 -55.62
N PRO A 999 -92.44 1.09 -54.49
CA PRO A 999 -93.86 1.42 -54.52
C PRO A 999 -94.05 2.67 -55.38
N PHE A 1000 -94.78 2.54 -56.49
CA PHE A 1000 -95.10 3.67 -57.37
C PHE A 1000 -95.81 4.77 -56.55
N VAL A 1001 -95.12 5.88 -56.29
CA VAL A 1001 -95.79 7.12 -55.89
C VAL A 1001 -96.38 7.70 -57.17
N THR A 1002 -97.68 7.55 -57.35
CA THR A 1002 -98.40 8.24 -58.43
C THR A 1002 -98.33 9.73 -58.11
N PRO A 1003 -97.80 10.60 -58.99
CA PRO A 1003 -97.82 12.04 -58.73
C PRO A 1003 -99.28 12.51 -58.76
N ASP A 1004 -99.78 13.00 -57.63
CA ASP A 1004 -100.95 13.90 -57.62
C ASP A 1004 -100.49 15.23 -58.23
N LEU A 1005 -100.79 15.44 -59.51
CA LEU A 1005 -100.69 16.74 -60.18
C LEU A 1005 -101.69 17.73 -59.57
N PRO A 1006 -101.37 19.03 -59.58
CA PRO A 1006 -101.76 19.85 -60.73
C PRO A 1006 -100.62 20.20 -61.69
#